data_AF-A0A2A6CHH0-F1
#
_entry.id   AF-A0A2A6CHH0-F1
#
_cell.length_a   1.000
_cell.length_b   1.000
_cell.length_c   1.000
_cell.angle_alpha   90.00
_cell.angle_beta   90.00
_cell.angle_gamma   90.00
#
_symmetry.space_group_name_H-M   'P 1'
#
loop_
_entity.id
_entity.type
_entity.pdbx_description
1 polymer ?
#
loop_
_entity_poly.entity_id
_entity_poly.type
_entity_poly.pdbx_seq_one_letter_code
_entity_poly.pdbx_strand_id
1 'polypeptide(L)'
;MEVVVAAIMVTRETRGPLELGTVSSVMSEMEATQQRVKSAVDSMLLEVDKGYLREMQKKMFNCSAKCCDDRKGPRESVEQCIEKCNEPMRKAQRVLEGELEQLQSSLSRCAMVAYDKLVSEFGPNQNSYTPDQTAAFTTRLEKMVAVCADDHVKQLPTIKSRSDISHAMIVRWLIRVAVLLLATVATVARASLLDEVDPWQMLNRRNITEKTGAVCAYADFNNDRYTDVVHYHGGKLVVLFQGPKDFLLEKDEANGKVRLSVDVGEYAEVACSVGDINGDGFPDIVASVRTTKGKGPWHLRYFTSFRAGEYEKDYKWSWEEVLVVPQKTSKHQIALIDITGDGIHDLIGMQSDGSNLLCLRGAEAKDGPTLTEACESLFANFTGELHPLMPALFGDVDGDRYAELVMMKLESGGGMRPEVWSRSQEGREWSWVALPEKQLPPPPNVGFAHTLAPLLSDIDMDEQMNFVVPVCKDATCTTLDSLQSTQWKMNEGKWSGWDTITIDLGQGNVIVAEEDTLVRMKAGDANLDGYPDMLVTIGTVNGPNNYAAVIENRGMADSNMRKFEKPSGMMIMPGLALGMIQSSSFFDFAEDGYLDVLVQWKLRDGDDWQWSMCISEPREQGDVTFLKVQTFTPLPKDQDIKNGRDEELDNQSKSNQSKREFSSVVWGGVCVTYEMETTGIGAKRSAIECQMPGNSHKAGLSPPFALFGLGRSPNFIDRALIGVPFASKIERLIFHEQKQIVPNARLMVQPPRFDDGSNGVWTLRLYLTPSTLIYSSLIVMASTCTILLVVVLILHFREKKVDRVERAAQSHRFHFDAM
;
A
#
# COMPACT_ATOMS: atom_id res chain seq x y z
N MET A 1 34.30 34.02 23.16
CA MET A 1 33.87 33.45 21.88
C MET A 1 33.65 34.56 20.83
N GLU A 2 33.15 35.74 21.21
CA GLU A 2 32.97 36.88 20.28
C GLU A 2 34.25 37.62 19.85
N VAL A 3 35.35 37.56 20.63
CA VAL A 3 36.61 38.24 20.28
C VAL A 3 37.38 37.52 19.15
N VAL A 4 37.15 36.21 18.95
CA VAL A 4 37.82 35.41 17.91
C VAL A 4 37.12 35.55 16.56
N VAL A 5 35.79 35.75 16.57
CA VAL A 5 35.00 35.99 15.35
C VAL A 5 35.31 37.36 14.75
N ALA A 6 35.63 38.37 15.58
CA ALA A 6 36.00 39.71 15.13
C ALA A 6 37.36 39.77 14.39
N ALA A 7 38.30 38.86 14.68
CA ALA A 7 39.59 38.81 14.01
C ALA A 7 39.51 38.20 12.59
N ILE A 8 38.51 37.35 12.33
CA ILE A 8 38.34 36.64 11.05
C ILE A 8 37.62 37.51 10.00
N MET A 9 36.84 38.51 10.43
CA MET A 9 36.09 39.38 9.50
C MET A 9 36.93 40.48 8.83
N VAL A 10 38.13 40.79 9.31
CA VAL A 10 38.95 41.91 8.78
C VAL A 10 39.80 41.52 7.55
N THR A 11 39.92 40.24 7.21
CA THR A 11 40.76 39.78 6.07
C THR A 11 40.00 39.55 4.77
N ARG A 12 38.70 39.89 4.67
CA ARG A 12 37.86 39.54 3.51
C ARG A 12 37.80 40.59 2.38
N GLU A 13 38.42 41.75 2.55
CA GLU A 13 38.57 42.74 1.48
C GLU A 13 40.04 42.89 1.10
N THR A 14 40.47 42.12 0.09
CA THR A 14 41.57 42.35 -0.87
C THR A 14 42.36 41.07 -1.17
N ARG A 15 41.93 40.29 -2.17
CA ARG A 15 42.77 39.65 -3.22
C ARG A 15 41.97 38.68 -4.09
N GLY A 16 42.28 38.70 -5.40
CA GLY A 16 41.71 37.86 -6.45
C GLY A 16 42.20 36.40 -6.43
N PRO A 17 41.88 35.61 -7.49
CA PRO A 17 41.78 34.15 -7.40
C PRO A 17 43.15 33.49 -7.38
N LEU A 18 43.45 32.78 -6.29
CA LEU A 18 44.58 31.86 -6.14
C LEU A 18 44.10 30.62 -5.36
N GLU A 19 44.77 29.50 -5.63
CA GLU A 19 44.30 28.12 -5.59
C GLU A 19 43.59 27.62 -4.32
N LEU A 20 42.50 26.87 -4.53
CA LEU A 20 41.56 26.35 -3.54
C LEU A 20 42.07 25.17 -2.67
N GLY A 21 43.34 24.78 -2.79
CA GLY A 21 43.85 23.52 -2.23
C GLY A 21 44.36 23.57 -0.79
N THR A 22 44.87 24.72 -0.32
CA THR A 22 45.60 24.80 0.95
C THR A 22 44.77 25.32 2.13
N VAL A 23 43.77 26.17 1.88
CA VAL A 23 42.91 26.76 2.93
C VAL A 23 41.99 25.72 3.59
N SER A 24 41.57 24.68 2.85
CA SER A 24 40.73 23.59 3.37
C SER A 24 41.45 22.70 4.38
N SER A 25 42.78 22.59 4.30
CA SER A 25 43.56 21.72 5.21
C SER A 25 43.76 22.36 6.59
N VAL A 26 43.95 23.68 6.62
CA VAL A 26 44.28 24.44 7.85
C VAL A 26 43.06 24.62 8.75
N MET A 27 41.86 24.84 8.18
CA MET A 27 40.62 24.89 8.98
C MET A 27 40.26 23.53 9.61
N SER A 28 40.62 22.41 8.96
CA SER A 28 40.28 21.07 9.43
C SER A 28 41.04 20.63 10.69
N GLU A 29 42.30 21.08 10.87
CA GLU A 29 43.13 20.65 12.00
C GLU A 29 42.80 21.41 13.31
N MET A 30 42.40 22.69 13.21
CA MET A 30 41.93 23.46 14.36
C MET A 30 40.59 22.91 14.90
N GLU A 31 39.64 22.60 14.02
CA GLU A 31 38.38 21.96 14.40
C GLU A 31 38.64 20.58 15.01
N ALA A 32 39.55 19.78 14.44
CA ALA A 32 39.94 18.50 15.01
C ALA A 32 40.59 18.64 16.40
N THR A 33 41.34 19.71 16.67
CA THR A 33 41.94 19.96 17.98
C THR A 33 40.91 20.41 19.01
N GLN A 34 39.98 21.29 18.60
CA GLN A 34 38.86 21.71 19.44
C GLN A 34 37.90 20.54 19.76
N GLN A 35 37.64 19.68 18.79
CA GLN A 35 36.80 18.50 18.94
C GLN A 35 37.46 17.42 19.82
N ARG A 36 38.79 17.28 19.77
CA ARG A 36 39.55 16.41 20.69
C ARG A 36 39.48 16.87 22.14
N VAL A 37 39.67 18.17 22.39
CA VAL A 37 39.54 18.72 23.75
C VAL A 37 38.11 18.59 24.26
N LYS A 38 37.12 18.89 23.42
CA LYS A 38 35.69 18.71 23.76
C LYS A 38 35.36 17.26 24.08
N SER A 39 35.81 16.31 23.25
CA SER A 39 35.57 14.88 23.47
C SER A 39 36.25 14.36 24.74
N ALA A 40 37.47 14.83 25.06
CA ALA A 40 38.17 14.44 26.29
C ALA A 40 37.45 14.98 27.54
N VAL A 41 36.95 16.21 27.51
CA VAL A 41 36.15 16.82 28.60
C VAL A 41 34.81 16.11 28.75
N ASP A 42 34.09 15.86 27.64
CA ASP A 42 32.81 15.15 27.66
C ASP A 42 32.96 13.71 28.19
N SER A 43 34.05 13.02 27.82
CA SER A 43 34.37 11.70 28.36
C SER A 43 34.67 11.74 29.86
N MET A 44 35.41 12.74 30.33
CA MET A 44 35.68 12.92 31.76
C MET A 44 34.37 13.20 32.54
N LEU A 45 33.51 14.07 32.01
CA LEU A 45 32.22 14.40 32.62
C LEU A 45 31.29 13.18 32.67
N LEU A 46 31.24 12.37 31.61
CA LEU A 46 30.46 11.13 31.59
C LEU A 46 30.97 10.10 32.61
N GLU A 47 32.29 10.01 32.82
CA GLU A 47 32.87 9.13 33.83
C GLU A 47 32.59 9.61 35.25
N VAL A 48 32.72 10.91 35.53
CA VAL A 48 32.40 11.50 36.85
C VAL A 48 30.90 11.42 37.14
N ASP A 49 30.05 11.62 36.12
CA ASP A 49 28.60 11.47 36.23
C ASP A 49 28.23 10.03 36.62
N LYS A 50 28.69 9.05 35.83
CA LYS A 50 28.39 7.63 36.04
C LYS A 50 29.02 7.06 37.30
N GLY A 51 30.23 7.49 37.65
CA GLY A 51 30.98 6.96 38.80
C GLY A 51 30.58 7.57 40.13
N TYR A 52 30.21 8.85 40.17
CA TYR A 52 30.07 9.60 41.42
C TYR A 52 28.77 10.40 41.54
N LEU A 53 28.39 11.18 40.51
CA LEU A 53 27.21 12.06 40.61
C LEU A 53 25.89 11.28 40.70
N ARG A 54 25.71 10.21 39.92
CA ARG A 54 24.48 9.40 39.97
C ARG A 54 24.26 8.72 41.32
N GLU A 55 25.33 8.25 41.96
CA GLU A 55 25.22 7.60 43.27
C GLU A 55 24.93 8.62 44.38
N MET A 56 25.49 9.84 44.27
CA MET A 56 25.11 10.95 45.14
C MET A 56 23.67 11.41 44.92
N GLN A 57 23.21 11.51 43.67
CA GLN A 57 21.81 11.81 43.34
C GLN A 57 20.85 10.76 43.92
N LYS A 58 21.18 9.47 43.81
CA LYS A 58 20.40 8.39 44.44
C LYS A 58 20.32 8.54 45.95
N LYS A 59 21.44 8.86 46.62
CA LYS A 59 21.46 9.10 48.08
C LYS A 59 20.67 10.35 48.46
N MET A 60 20.75 11.41 47.67
CA MET A 60 19.97 12.64 47.83
C MET A 60 18.47 12.34 47.75
N PHE A 61 18.00 11.69 46.68
CA PHE A 61 16.58 11.36 46.52
C PHE A 61 16.05 10.43 47.61
N ASN A 62 16.82 9.42 48.01
CA ASN A 62 16.44 8.54 49.12
C ASN A 62 16.41 9.27 50.48
N CYS A 63 17.27 10.26 50.69
CA CYS A 63 17.26 11.13 51.87
C CYS A 63 16.02 12.03 51.87
N SER A 64 15.75 12.70 50.75
CA SER A 64 14.58 13.57 50.57
C SER A 64 13.26 12.81 50.70
N ALA A 65 13.17 11.59 50.17
CA ALA A 65 12.01 10.72 50.32
C ALA A 65 11.73 10.42 51.81
N LYS A 66 12.77 10.09 52.59
CA LYS A 66 12.63 9.88 54.04
C LYS A 66 12.22 11.14 54.80
N CYS A 67 12.66 12.33 54.37
CA CYS A 67 12.18 13.60 54.95
C CYS A 67 10.66 13.76 54.72
N CYS A 68 10.14 13.32 53.58
CA CYS A 68 8.71 13.40 53.24
C CYS A 68 7.83 12.36 53.96
N ASP A 69 8.44 11.34 54.60
CA ASP A 69 7.70 10.34 55.37
C ASP A 69 7.24 10.87 56.75
N ASP A 70 7.81 11.99 57.24
CA ASP A 70 7.35 12.65 58.47
C ASP A 70 6.04 13.42 58.22
N ARG A 71 4.93 12.74 58.47
CA ARG A 71 3.57 13.30 58.31
C ARG A 71 3.12 14.20 59.48
N LYS A 72 3.93 14.34 60.54
CA LYS A 72 3.56 15.08 61.75
C LYS A 72 4.39 16.35 61.95
N GLY A 73 5.53 16.47 61.28
CA GLY A 73 6.40 17.64 61.35
C GLY A 73 5.79 18.90 60.71
N PRO A 74 6.09 20.11 61.24
CA PRO A 74 5.73 21.36 60.58
C PRO A 74 6.48 21.51 59.25
N ARG A 75 5.84 22.11 58.24
CA ARG A 75 6.35 22.24 56.86
C ARG A 75 7.80 22.75 56.78
N GLU A 76 8.16 23.73 57.59
CA GLU A 76 9.50 24.33 57.63
C GLU A 76 10.60 23.31 58.01
N SER A 77 10.29 22.32 58.86
CA SER A 77 11.23 21.28 59.26
C SER A 77 11.52 20.28 58.14
N VAL A 78 10.51 19.99 57.32
CA VAL A 78 10.65 19.10 56.15
C VAL A 78 11.44 19.80 55.04
N GLU A 79 11.19 21.09 54.81
CA GLU A 79 11.94 21.90 53.85
C GLU A 79 13.43 22.00 54.25
N GLN A 80 13.74 22.28 55.53
CA GLN A 80 15.14 22.28 56.02
C GLN A 80 15.80 20.89 55.94
N CYS A 81 15.05 19.80 56.11
CA CYS A 81 15.56 18.43 55.95
C CYS A 81 15.97 18.16 54.49
N ILE A 82 15.12 18.53 53.54
CA ILE A 82 15.38 18.37 52.11
C ILE A 82 16.57 19.23 51.67
N GLU A 83 16.69 20.47 52.16
CA GLU A 83 17.85 21.32 51.87
C GLU A 83 19.17 20.70 52.34
N LYS A 84 19.20 20.10 53.54
CA LYS A 84 20.38 19.37 54.04
C LYS A 84 20.71 18.14 53.20
N CYS A 85 19.70 17.41 52.71
CA CYS A 85 19.91 16.27 51.80
C CYS A 85 20.55 16.70 50.46
N ASN A 86 20.27 17.92 49.99
CA ASN A 86 20.78 18.45 48.72
C ASN A 86 22.17 19.09 48.83
N GLU A 87 22.62 19.44 50.03
CA GLU A 87 23.88 20.15 50.28
C GLU A 87 25.14 19.43 49.73
N PRO A 88 25.32 18.10 49.88
CA PRO A 88 26.48 17.40 49.35
C PRO A 88 26.57 17.46 47.82
N MET A 89 25.42 17.36 47.12
CA MET A 89 25.34 17.44 45.66
C MET A 89 25.72 18.85 45.19
N ARG A 90 25.18 19.90 45.83
CA ARG A 90 25.53 21.30 45.51
C ARG A 90 27.00 21.63 45.79
N LYS A 91 27.62 20.96 46.77
CA LYS A 91 29.06 21.11 47.05
C LYS A 91 29.91 20.43 45.97
N ALA A 92 29.53 19.23 45.53
CA ALA A 92 30.21 18.53 44.46
C ALA A 92 30.10 19.24 43.11
N GLN A 93 28.91 19.78 42.77
CA GLN A 93 28.68 20.58 41.56
C GLN A 93 29.54 21.84 41.53
N ARG A 94 29.61 22.60 42.64
CA ARG A 94 30.46 23.80 42.72
C ARG A 94 31.96 23.51 42.56
N VAL A 95 32.44 22.40 43.09
CA VAL A 95 33.85 21.99 42.91
C VAL A 95 34.11 21.64 41.45
N LEU A 96 33.20 20.89 40.80
CA LEU A 96 33.34 20.52 39.40
C LEU A 96 33.30 21.75 38.48
N GLU A 97 32.38 22.69 38.72
CA GLU A 97 32.29 23.97 37.99
C GLU A 97 33.56 24.80 38.15
N GLY A 98 34.10 24.92 39.37
CA GLY A 98 35.34 25.65 39.62
C GLY A 98 36.58 25.04 38.94
N GLU A 99 36.69 23.71 38.89
CA GLU A 99 37.79 23.01 38.19
C GLU A 99 37.70 23.19 36.66
N LEU A 100 36.49 23.18 36.10
CA LEU A 100 36.28 23.45 34.66
C LEU A 100 36.61 24.90 34.29
N GLU A 101 36.25 25.87 35.12
CA GLU A 101 36.62 27.28 34.94
C GLU A 101 38.14 27.49 35.03
N GLN A 102 38.82 26.80 35.95
CA GLN A 102 40.27 26.85 36.09
C GLN A 102 41.00 26.21 34.90
N LEU A 103 40.45 25.13 34.34
CA LEU A 103 40.94 24.51 33.12
C LEU A 103 40.77 25.45 31.91
N GLN A 104 39.62 26.10 31.78
CA GLN A 104 39.34 27.07 30.71
C GLN A 104 40.28 28.29 30.79
N SER A 105 40.51 28.82 31.98
CA SER A 105 41.44 29.93 32.23
C SER A 105 42.90 29.57 31.91
N SER A 106 43.31 28.34 32.22
CA SER A 106 44.67 27.84 31.94
C SER A 106 44.93 27.66 30.45
N LEU A 107 43.96 27.10 29.71
CA LEU A 107 44.03 26.96 28.25
C LEU A 107 44.07 28.32 27.55
N SER A 108 43.24 29.29 27.97
CA SER A 108 43.22 30.65 27.42
C SER A 108 44.56 31.37 27.63
N ARG A 109 45.13 31.28 28.83
CA ARG A 109 46.44 31.85 29.15
C ARG A 109 47.56 31.20 28.35
N CYS A 110 47.50 29.89 28.13
CA CYS A 110 48.51 29.20 27.34
C CYS A 110 48.48 29.58 25.86
N ALA A 111 47.29 29.73 25.28
CA ALA A 111 47.13 30.22 23.91
C ALA A 111 47.71 31.63 23.74
N MET A 112 47.49 32.52 24.72
CA MET A 112 48.07 33.86 24.74
C MET A 112 49.61 33.83 24.83
N VAL A 113 50.19 32.95 25.66
CA VAL A 113 51.66 32.80 25.75
C VAL A 113 52.27 32.26 24.45
N ALA A 114 51.59 31.33 23.77
CA ALA A 114 52.02 30.83 22.47
C ALA A 114 51.97 31.92 21.40
N TYR A 115 50.92 32.74 21.43
CA TYR A 115 50.76 33.89 20.54
C TYR A 115 51.85 34.94 20.77
N ASP A 116 52.09 35.34 22.02
CA ASP A 116 53.10 36.34 22.37
C ASP A 116 54.51 35.91 21.95
N LYS A 117 54.86 34.63 22.10
CA LYS A 117 56.14 34.06 21.62
C LYS A 117 56.30 34.22 20.11
N LEU A 118 55.26 33.91 19.33
CA LEU A 118 55.33 34.07 17.87
C LEU A 118 55.36 35.53 17.45
N VAL A 119 54.62 36.39 18.13
CA VAL A 119 54.67 37.84 17.88
C VAL A 119 56.07 38.40 18.14
N SER A 120 56.79 37.90 19.15
CA SER A 120 58.19 38.27 19.38
C SER A 120 59.18 37.77 18.32
N GLU A 121 58.86 36.67 17.62
CA GLU A 121 59.72 36.08 16.58
C GLU A 121 59.46 36.69 15.19
N PHE A 122 58.20 36.95 14.86
CA PHE A 122 57.77 37.43 13.53
C PHE A 122 57.49 38.95 13.50
N GLY A 123 57.46 39.61 14.65
CA GLY A 123 57.21 41.06 14.80
C GLY A 123 55.72 41.38 14.99
N PRO A 124 55.36 42.55 15.56
CA PRO A 124 53.99 42.87 15.99
C PRO A 124 52.98 43.17 14.87
N ASN A 125 53.44 43.41 13.63
CA ASN A 125 52.58 43.82 12.51
C ASN A 125 52.28 42.68 11.55
N GLN A 126 51.20 41.92 11.80
CA GLN A 126 50.72 40.85 10.92
C GLN A 126 50.48 41.29 9.47
N ASN A 127 50.09 42.55 9.26
CA ASN A 127 49.83 43.10 7.91
C ASN A 127 51.10 43.26 7.05
N SER A 128 52.28 43.12 7.64
CA SER A 128 53.57 43.16 6.92
C SER A 128 54.14 41.79 6.59
N TYR A 129 53.44 40.70 6.97
CA TYR A 129 53.92 39.35 6.74
C TYR A 129 53.78 38.99 5.26
N THR A 130 54.81 38.36 4.71
CA THR A 130 54.72 37.72 3.39
C THR A 130 53.77 36.51 3.46
N PRO A 131 53.17 36.07 2.33
CA PRO A 131 52.26 34.92 2.33
C PRO A 131 52.86 33.66 2.97
N ASP A 132 54.16 33.42 2.75
CA ASP A 132 54.89 32.29 3.35
C ASP A 132 55.12 32.46 4.86
N GLN A 133 55.33 33.69 5.34
CA GLN A 133 55.44 33.99 6.77
C GLN A 133 54.10 33.85 7.49
N THR A 134 53.00 34.24 6.86
CA THR A 134 51.65 34.08 7.44
C THR A 134 51.32 32.60 7.61
N ALA A 135 51.59 31.76 6.59
CA ALA A 135 51.40 30.32 6.67
C ALA A 135 52.31 29.67 7.74
N ALA A 136 53.58 30.08 7.81
CA ALA A 136 54.51 29.57 8.83
C ALA A 136 54.12 29.99 10.26
N PHE A 137 53.56 31.19 10.44
CA PHE A 137 53.06 31.69 11.72
C PHE A 137 51.84 30.89 12.18
N THR A 138 50.85 30.67 11.31
CA THR A 138 49.64 29.90 11.65
C THR A 138 49.96 28.45 11.98
N THR A 139 50.78 27.77 11.18
CA THR A 139 51.16 26.37 11.44
C THR A 139 51.98 26.20 12.73
N ARG A 140 52.84 27.17 13.07
CA ARG A 140 53.57 27.13 14.36
C ARG A 140 52.68 27.43 15.55
N LEU A 141 51.72 28.35 15.41
CA LEU A 141 50.75 28.66 16.45
C LEU A 141 49.90 27.42 16.76
N GLU A 142 49.40 26.75 15.72
CA GLU A 142 48.63 25.51 15.83
C GLU A 142 49.43 24.42 16.54
N LYS A 143 50.70 24.22 16.17
CA LYS A 143 51.55 23.22 16.80
C LYS A 143 51.80 23.51 18.28
N MET A 144 51.98 24.78 18.65
CA MET A 144 52.18 25.16 20.05
C MET A 144 50.89 25.08 20.88
N VAL A 145 49.75 25.45 20.30
CA VAL A 145 48.44 25.32 20.95
C VAL A 145 48.05 23.84 21.10
N ALA A 146 48.34 22.99 20.13
CA ALA A 146 48.11 21.54 20.20
C ALA A 146 48.96 20.87 21.29
N VAL A 147 50.26 21.20 21.38
CA VAL A 147 51.12 20.70 22.46
C VAL A 147 50.62 21.16 23.83
N CYS A 148 50.15 22.40 23.92
CA CYS A 148 49.60 22.91 25.17
C CYS A 148 48.27 22.22 25.56
N ALA A 149 47.38 22.00 24.60
CA ALA A 149 46.16 21.24 24.82
C ALA A 149 46.49 19.81 25.30
N ASP A 150 47.47 19.15 24.69
CA ASP A 150 47.92 17.81 25.10
C ASP A 150 48.49 17.79 26.52
N ASP A 151 49.26 18.80 26.92
CA ASP A 151 49.85 18.85 28.27
C ASP A 151 48.82 19.10 29.37
N HIS A 152 47.75 19.87 29.08
CA HIS A 152 46.63 20.02 30.02
C HIS A 152 45.65 18.84 30.00
N VAL A 153 45.47 18.17 28.86
CA VAL A 153 44.71 16.90 28.78
C VAL A 153 45.42 15.78 29.57
N LYS A 154 46.76 15.75 29.58
CA LYS A 154 47.55 14.83 30.43
C LYS A 154 47.43 15.09 31.93
N GLN A 155 46.90 16.23 32.36
CA GLN A 155 46.66 16.56 33.77
C GLN A 155 45.27 16.10 34.28
N LEU A 156 44.36 15.73 33.39
CA LEU A 156 43.02 15.19 33.74
C LEU A 156 43.06 13.92 34.62
N PRO A 157 44.03 12.97 34.46
CA PRO A 157 44.14 11.81 35.35
C PRO A 157 44.56 12.16 36.78
N THR A 158 45.24 13.29 37.00
CA THR A 158 45.64 13.77 38.34
C THR A 158 44.46 14.33 39.14
N ILE A 159 43.41 14.81 38.46
CA ILE A 159 42.12 15.16 39.06
C ILE A 159 41.34 13.87 39.40
N LYS A 160 41.45 12.84 38.56
CA LYS A 160 40.86 11.50 38.74
C LYS A 160 41.49 10.70 39.89
N SER A 161 42.78 10.85 40.17
CA SER A 161 43.49 10.06 41.21
C SER A 161 43.14 10.43 42.66
N ARG A 162 42.15 11.29 42.89
CA ARG A 162 41.60 11.57 44.21
C ARG A 162 40.33 10.79 44.55
N SER A 163 39.81 9.92 43.67
CA SER A 163 38.48 9.31 43.91
C SER A 163 38.24 7.83 43.59
N ASP A 164 39.17 7.01 43.08
CA ASP A 164 38.78 5.62 42.70
C ASP A 164 39.66 4.47 43.22
N ILE A 165 38.98 3.51 43.88
CA ILE A 165 39.40 2.11 44.05
C ILE A 165 38.52 1.22 43.16
N SER A 166 39.16 0.63 42.14
CA SER A 166 38.97 -0.71 41.52
C SER A 166 37.57 -1.21 41.10
N HIS A 167 37.43 -1.69 39.85
CA HIS A 167 36.78 -2.98 39.46
C HIS A 167 36.88 -3.27 37.94
N ALA A 168 38.00 -3.88 37.51
CA ALA A 168 38.32 -4.12 36.08
C ALA A 168 37.79 -5.45 35.48
N MET A 169 37.10 -6.31 36.23
CA MET A 169 36.66 -7.63 35.72
C MET A 169 35.27 -7.62 35.07
N ILE A 170 34.34 -6.78 35.52
CA ILE A 170 32.94 -6.79 35.05
C ILE A 170 32.81 -6.07 33.69
N VAL A 171 33.60 -5.02 33.48
CA VAL A 171 33.63 -4.24 32.23
C VAL A 171 34.06 -5.12 31.05
N ARG A 172 34.99 -6.08 31.25
CA ARG A 172 35.43 -6.99 30.18
C ARG A 172 34.37 -7.99 29.73
N TRP A 173 33.45 -8.39 30.62
CA TRP A 173 32.35 -9.28 30.26
C TRP A 173 31.21 -8.52 29.57
N LEU A 174 30.85 -7.34 30.10
CA LEU A 174 29.83 -6.47 29.49
C LEU A 174 30.25 -5.93 28.11
N ILE A 175 31.54 -5.61 27.90
CA ILE A 175 32.04 -5.20 26.58
C ILE A 175 31.94 -6.35 25.58
N ARG A 176 32.22 -7.60 25.96
CA ARG A 176 32.10 -8.74 25.03
C ARG A 176 30.67 -9.02 24.60
N VAL A 177 29.71 -8.87 25.52
CA VAL A 177 28.27 -9.01 25.22
C VAL A 177 27.78 -7.84 24.36
N ALA A 178 28.20 -6.61 24.66
CA ALA A 178 27.87 -5.42 23.87
C ALA A 178 28.46 -5.48 22.45
N VAL A 179 29.69 -5.99 22.29
CA VAL A 179 30.32 -6.17 20.97
C VAL A 179 29.63 -7.27 20.16
N LEU A 180 29.15 -8.34 20.78
CA LEU A 180 28.35 -9.38 20.11
C LEU A 180 26.98 -8.86 19.66
N LEU A 181 26.30 -8.06 20.50
CA LEU A 181 25.03 -7.41 20.16
C LEU A 181 25.20 -6.35 19.07
N LEU A 182 26.26 -5.54 19.14
CA LEU A 182 26.59 -4.55 18.10
C LEU A 182 26.99 -5.22 16.78
N ALA A 183 27.65 -6.37 16.81
CA ALA A 183 27.97 -7.13 15.60
C ALA A 183 26.70 -7.67 14.93
N THR A 184 25.72 -8.18 15.69
CA THR A 184 24.43 -8.61 15.14
C THR A 184 23.59 -7.45 14.61
N VAL A 185 23.58 -6.31 15.29
CA VAL A 185 22.89 -5.10 14.84
C VAL A 185 23.58 -4.51 13.60
N ALA A 186 24.91 -4.53 13.53
CA ALA A 186 25.66 -4.09 12.36
C ALA A 186 25.46 -5.01 11.15
N THR A 187 25.35 -6.33 11.33
CA THR A 187 25.00 -7.25 10.23
C THR A 187 23.57 -7.04 9.72
N VAL A 188 22.62 -6.70 10.59
CA VAL A 188 21.23 -6.38 10.20
C VAL A 188 21.14 -4.99 9.57
N ALA A 189 21.84 -3.99 10.11
CA ALA A 189 21.88 -2.62 9.58
C ALA A 189 22.62 -2.52 8.23
N ARG A 190 23.62 -3.37 7.99
CA ARG A 190 24.33 -3.43 6.70
C ARG A 190 23.50 -4.12 5.60
N ALA A 191 22.47 -4.89 5.98
CA ALA A 191 21.48 -5.42 5.04
C ALA A 191 20.39 -4.40 4.67
N SER A 192 20.29 -3.27 5.38
CA SER A 192 19.22 -2.27 5.18
C SER A 192 19.67 -0.97 4.50
N LEU A 193 20.96 -0.83 4.14
CA LEU A 193 21.52 0.45 3.66
C LEU A 193 22.16 0.43 2.26
N LEU A 194 22.13 -0.67 1.52
CA LEU A 194 22.66 -0.71 0.15
C LEU A 194 21.81 -1.66 -0.72
N ASP A 195 20.88 -1.07 -1.46
CA ASP A 195 20.61 -1.27 -2.90
C ASP A 195 19.14 -0.90 -3.18
N GLU A 196 18.90 -0.01 -4.14
CA GLU A 196 17.64 0.04 -4.88
C GLU A 196 17.53 -1.29 -5.64
N VAL A 197 17.08 -2.33 -4.94
CA VAL A 197 16.78 -3.62 -5.55
C VAL A 197 15.62 -3.40 -6.50
N ASP A 198 15.80 -3.77 -7.78
CA ASP A 198 14.76 -3.78 -8.80
C ASP A 198 13.48 -4.47 -8.23
N PRO A 199 12.30 -3.79 -8.21
CA PRO A 199 11.07 -4.34 -7.66
C PRO A 199 10.70 -5.72 -8.23
N TRP A 200 11.06 -6.00 -9.48
CA TRP A 200 10.82 -7.31 -10.10
C TRP A 200 11.75 -8.40 -9.63
N GLN A 201 12.93 -8.02 -9.13
CA GLN A 201 13.74 -8.97 -8.38
C GLN A 201 13.06 -9.33 -7.05
N MET A 202 11.95 -8.70 -6.64
CA MET A 202 11.19 -9.06 -5.44
C MET A 202 10.04 -10.05 -5.69
N LEU A 203 9.92 -10.64 -6.89
CA LEU A 203 8.87 -11.63 -7.16
C LEU A 203 9.44 -13.01 -7.56
N ASN A 204 9.08 -14.05 -6.80
CA ASN A 204 9.26 -15.45 -7.21
C ASN A 204 8.08 -15.89 -8.07
N ARG A 205 8.34 -16.69 -9.10
CA ARG A 205 7.29 -17.15 -10.02
C ARG A 205 7.07 -18.66 -9.94
N ARG A 206 5.81 -19.05 -9.75
CA ARG A 206 5.35 -20.41 -9.99
C ARG A 206 4.21 -20.36 -11.00
N ASN A 207 4.34 -21.15 -12.05
CA ASN A 207 3.24 -21.37 -12.97
C ASN A 207 2.32 -22.43 -12.37
N ILE A 208 1.02 -22.15 -12.37
CA ILE A 208 0.01 -23.18 -12.13
C ILE A 208 -0.04 -24.13 -13.35
N THR A 209 -0.62 -25.31 -13.16
CA THR A 209 -0.86 -26.27 -14.25
C THR A 209 -1.75 -25.63 -15.32
N GLU A 210 -1.33 -25.71 -16.57
CA GLU A 210 -2.08 -25.22 -17.73
C GLU A 210 -3.47 -25.88 -17.83
N LYS A 211 -4.48 -25.10 -18.21
CA LYS A 211 -5.87 -25.53 -18.36
C LYS A 211 -6.34 -25.26 -19.78
N THR A 212 -7.09 -26.21 -20.34
CA THR A 212 -7.74 -26.05 -21.66
C THR A 212 -9.08 -25.34 -21.52
N GLY A 213 -9.41 -24.47 -22.48
CA GLY A 213 -10.59 -23.61 -22.49
C GLY A 213 -10.25 -22.13 -22.41
N ALA A 214 -11.26 -21.28 -22.40
CA ALA A 214 -11.14 -19.82 -22.27
C ALA A 214 -11.76 -19.35 -20.95
N VAL A 215 -11.08 -18.49 -20.21
CA VAL A 215 -11.60 -17.89 -18.97
C VAL A 215 -12.70 -16.88 -19.31
N CYS A 216 -13.84 -17.05 -18.64
CA CYS A 216 -15.08 -16.36 -18.94
C CYS A 216 -15.49 -15.36 -17.84
N ALA A 217 -15.22 -15.62 -16.56
CA ALA A 217 -15.52 -14.66 -15.49
C ALA A 217 -14.86 -15.05 -14.15
N TYR A 218 -14.89 -14.11 -13.21
CA TYR A 218 -14.48 -14.27 -11.82
C TYR A 218 -15.62 -13.96 -10.86
N ALA A 219 -15.84 -14.82 -9.87
CA ALA A 219 -16.69 -14.54 -8.71
C ALA A 219 -16.51 -15.63 -7.64
N ASP A 220 -16.96 -15.36 -6.42
CA ASP A 220 -16.98 -16.34 -5.32
C ASP A 220 -18.29 -17.15 -5.40
N PHE A 221 -18.29 -18.31 -6.07
CA PHE A 221 -19.51 -19.09 -6.31
C PHE A 221 -19.90 -19.96 -5.12
N ASN A 222 -18.95 -20.37 -4.29
CA ASN A 222 -19.20 -21.21 -3.11
C ASN A 222 -19.30 -20.42 -1.80
N ASN A 223 -19.12 -19.09 -1.84
CA ASN A 223 -19.19 -18.15 -0.72
C ASN A 223 -18.09 -18.39 0.34
N ASP A 224 -16.90 -18.82 -0.08
CA ASP A 224 -15.76 -19.10 0.80
C ASP A 224 -14.75 -17.94 0.90
N ARG A 225 -15.03 -16.83 0.20
CA ARG A 225 -14.22 -15.60 0.13
C ARG A 225 -12.97 -15.69 -0.74
N TYR A 226 -12.78 -16.77 -1.47
CA TYR A 226 -11.79 -16.83 -2.53
C TYR A 226 -12.48 -16.58 -3.88
N THR A 227 -11.77 -15.87 -4.75
CA THR A 227 -12.28 -15.60 -6.09
C THR A 227 -12.15 -16.86 -6.95
N ASP A 228 -13.27 -17.46 -7.37
CA ASP A 228 -13.28 -18.61 -8.27
C ASP A 228 -13.19 -18.19 -9.74
N VAL A 229 -12.83 -19.14 -10.60
CA VAL A 229 -12.68 -18.91 -12.04
C VAL A 229 -13.70 -19.74 -12.82
N VAL A 230 -14.46 -19.10 -13.70
CA VAL A 230 -15.31 -19.79 -14.68
C VAL A 230 -14.58 -19.84 -16.01
N HIS A 231 -14.42 -21.03 -16.58
CA HIS A 231 -13.90 -21.18 -17.93
C HIS A 231 -14.85 -21.96 -18.84
N TYR A 232 -14.84 -21.62 -20.13
CA TYR A 232 -15.56 -22.30 -21.19
C TYR A 232 -14.68 -23.37 -21.84
N HIS A 233 -15.13 -24.61 -21.83
CA HIS A 233 -14.43 -25.75 -22.45
C HIS A 233 -15.41 -26.83 -22.89
N GLY A 234 -15.29 -27.30 -24.13
CA GLY A 234 -16.08 -28.42 -24.66
C GLY A 234 -17.60 -28.19 -24.59
N GLY A 235 -18.05 -26.98 -24.95
CA GLY A 235 -19.46 -26.61 -24.89
C GLY A 235 -20.00 -26.34 -23.49
N LYS A 236 -19.16 -26.35 -22.45
CA LYS A 236 -19.59 -26.17 -21.06
C LYS A 236 -18.90 -25.00 -20.40
N LEU A 237 -19.62 -24.31 -19.53
CA LEU A 237 -19.00 -23.46 -18.51
C LEU A 237 -18.73 -24.33 -17.29
N VAL A 238 -17.50 -24.29 -16.79
CA VAL A 238 -17.07 -25.05 -15.61
C VAL A 238 -16.51 -24.05 -14.60
N VAL A 239 -16.98 -24.15 -13.36
CA VAL A 239 -16.44 -23.37 -12.23
C VAL A 239 -15.25 -24.13 -11.65
N LEU A 240 -14.14 -23.43 -11.49
CA LEU A 240 -12.95 -23.91 -10.82
C LEU A 240 -12.81 -23.17 -9.50
N PHE A 241 -12.96 -23.91 -8.41
CA PHE A 241 -12.98 -23.35 -7.06
C PHE A 241 -11.57 -23.08 -6.56
N GLN A 242 -11.39 -21.90 -5.98
CA GLN A 242 -10.15 -21.52 -5.32
C GLN A 242 -10.22 -21.84 -3.82
N GLY A 243 -9.07 -22.07 -3.18
CA GLY A 243 -9.04 -22.32 -1.74
C GLY A 243 -7.68 -22.05 -1.10
N PRO A 244 -7.59 -22.17 0.24
CA PRO A 244 -6.40 -21.78 1.00
C PRO A 244 -5.17 -22.69 0.79
N LYS A 245 -5.34 -23.90 0.24
CA LYS A 245 -4.28 -24.91 0.07
C LYS A 245 -4.29 -25.60 -1.29
N ASP A 246 -5.47 -25.74 -1.88
CA ASP A 246 -5.69 -26.44 -3.14
C ASP A 246 -6.12 -25.46 -4.22
N PHE A 247 -5.65 -25.71 -5.44
CA PHE A 247 -5.63 -24.73 -6.52
C PHE A 247 -6.66 -25.08 -7.61
N LEU A 248 -7.63 -24.19 -7.85
CA LEU A 248 -8.57 -24.25 -8.99
C LEU A 248 -9.14 -25.65 -9.23
N LEU A 249 -9.78 -26.18 -8.20
CA LEU A 249 -10.35 -27.51 -8.20
C LEU A 249 -11.65 -27.54 -9.00
N GLU A 250 -11.82 -28.54 -9.86
CA GLU A 250 -13.11 -28.82 -10.51
C GLU A 250 -14.19 -29.34 -9.54
N LYS A 251 -13.84 -29.56 -8.26
CA LYS A 251 -14.72 -30.07 -7.23
C LYS A 251 -14.58 -29.22 -5.99
N ASP A 252 -15.72 -28.86 -5.41
CA ASP A 252 -15.75 -28.29 -4.09
C ASP A 252 -15.46 -29.38 -3.04
N GLU A 253 -14.32 -29.27 -2.37
CA GLU A 253 -13.92 -30.20 -1.30
C GLU A 253 -14.67 -29.95 0.01
N ALA A 254 -15.14 -28.71 0.25
CA ALA A 254 -15.88 -28.35 1.46
C ALA A 254 -17.30 -28.92 1.46
N ASN A 255 -17.95 -29.00 0.28
CA ASN A 255 -19.35 -29.43 0.14
C ASN A 255 -19.54 -30.82 -0.50
N GLY A 256 -18.45 -31.52 -0.81
CA GLY A 256 -18.48 -32.91 -1.26
C GLY A 256 -18.72 -33.09 -2.77
N LYS A 257 -17.64 -33.11 -3.55
CA LYS A 257 -17.54 -33.68 -4.92
C LYS A 257 -18.49 -33.12 -5.99
N VAL A 258 -19.20 -32.01 -5.78
CA VAL A 258 -20.03 -31.42 -6.84
C VAL A 258 -19.14 -30.66 -7.80
N ARG A 259 -19.14 -31.06 -9.08
CA ARG A 259 -18.60 -30.28 -10.19
C ARG A 259 -19.67 -29.32 -10.64
N LEU A 260 -19.45 -28.02 -10.48
CA LEU A 260 -20.33 -27.01 -11.06
C LEU A 260 -19.99 -26.84 -12.54
N SER A 261 -20.85 -27.38 -13.40
CA SER A 261 -20.75 -27.15 -14.83
C SER A 261 -22.12 -27.06 -15.48
N VAL A 262 -22.29 -26.16 -16.43
CA VAL A 262 -23.51 -25.99 -17.21
C VAL A 262 -23.24 -26.13 -18.70
N ASP A 263 -24.16 -26.79 -19.41
CA ASP A 263 -24.06 -26.99 -20.85
C ASP A 263 -24.52 -25.74 -21.60
N VAL A 264 -23.56 -25.06 -22.21
CA VAL A 264 -23.78 -23.87 -23.01
C VAL A 264 -23.91 -24.22 -24.50
N GLY A 265 -23.39 -25.36 -24.95
CA GLY A 265 -23.28 -25.71 -26.37
C GLY A 265 -21.98 -25.19 -26.99
N GLU A 266 -21.61 -25.79 -28.11
CA GLU A 266 -20.41 -25.43 -28.87
C GLU A 266 -20.66 -24.19 -29.74
N TYR A 267 -19.93 -23.11 -29.44
CA TYR A 267 -20.02 -21.84 -30.15
C TYR A 267 -18.63 -21.34 -30.52
N ALA A 268 -18.55 -20.54 -31.59
CA ALA A 268 -17.29 -19.95 -32.03
C ALA A 268 -16.78 -18.92 -31.01
N GLU A 269 -17.69 -18.18 -30.38
CA GLU A 269 -17.35 -17.19 -29.34
C GLU A 269 -18.33 -17.28 -28.18
N VAL A 270 -17.78 -17.15 -26.97
CA VAL A 270 -18.49 -17.15 -25.70
C VAL A 270 -17.90 -16.04 -24.83
N ALA A 271 -18.78 -15.22 -24.27
CA ALA A 271 -18.44 -14.19 -23.30
C ALA A 271 -19.40 -14.30 -22.12
N CYS A 272 -18.91 -14.06 -20.91
CA CYS A 272 -19.74 -14.13 -19.70
C CYS A 272 -19.74 -12.79 -18.98
N SER A 273 -20.93 -12.44 -18.49
CA SER A 273 -21.15 -11.37 -17.53
C SER A 273 -21.65 -12.02 -16.24
N VAL A 274 -21.06 -11.63 -15.10
CA VAL A 274 -21.41 -12.12 -13.77
C VAL A 274 -22.00 -11.01 -12.92
N GLY A 275 -23.03 -11.33 -12.14
CA GLY A 275 -23.75 -10.44 -11.25
C GLY A 275 -24.92 -11.16 -10.60
N ASP A 276 -25.59 -10.55 -9.64
CA ASP A 276 -26.77 -11.11 -8.97
C ASP A 276 -28.04 -10.59 -9.68
N ILE A 277 -28.63 -11.36 -10.60
CA ILE A 277 -29.80 -10.89 -11.38
C ILE A 277 -31.14 -11.24 -10.73
N ASN A 278 -31.13 -12.19 -9.78
CA ASN A 278 -32.31 -12.70 -9.10
C ASN A 278 -32.43 -12.20 -7.64
N GLY A 279 -31.46 -11.43 -7.15
CA GLY A 279 -31.42 -10.82 -5.82
C GLY A 279 -31.17 -11.80 -4.67
N ASP A 280 -30.59 -12.97 -4.92
CA ASP A 280 -30.32 -13.99 -3.88
C ASP A 280 -28.92 -13.88 -3.23
N GLY A 281 -28.15 -12.88 -3.66
CA GLY A 281 -26.80 -12.58 -3.21
C GLY A 281 -25.73 -13.50 -3.78
N PHE A 282 -26.05 -14.48 -4.62
CA PHE A 282 -25.06 -15.36 -5.26
C PHE A 282 -24.77 -14.90 -6.70
N PRO A 283 -23.58 -15.24 -7.24
CA PRO A 283 -23.23 -14.82 -8.59
C PRO A 283 -24.00 -15.64 -9.63
N ASP A 284 -24.71 -14.95 -10.51
CA ASP A 284 -25.34 -15.52 -11.71
C ASP A 284 -24.48 -15.25 -12.95
N ILE A 285 -24.70 -16.00 -14.02
CA ILE A 285 -23.99 -15.85 -15.29
C ILE A 285 -25.00 -15.59 -16.40
N VAL A 286 -24.73 -14.56 -17.20
CA VAL A 286 -25.33 -14.44 -18.54
C VAL A 286 -24.25 -14.65 -19.59
N ALA A 287 -24.38 -15.74 -20.35
CA ALA A 287 -23.48 -16.07 -21.44
C ALA A 287 -23.99 -15.44 -22.74
N SER A 288 -23.18 -14.56 -23.32
CA SER A 288 -23.33 -14.09 -24.69
C SER A 288 -22.59 -15.04 -25.63
N VAL A 289 -23.31 -15.71 -26.52
CA VAL A 289 -22.76 -16.71 -27.44
C VAL A 289 -23.01 -16.38 -28.91
N ARG A 290 -22.06 -16.72 -29.78
CA ARG A 290 -22.16 -16.49 -31.22
C ARG A 290 -21.68 -17.72 -32.00
N THR A 291 -22.49 -18.16 -32.96
CA THR A 291 -22.19 -19.36 -33.78
C THR A 291 -21.12 -19.11 -34.82
N THR A 292 -21.02 -17.88 -35.34
CA THR A 292 -20.07 -17.49 -36.38
C THR A 292 -19.26 -16.30 -35.93
N LYS A 293 -17.93 -16.44 -35.94
CA LYS A 293 -17.00 -15.38 -35.55
C LYS A 293 -17.28 -14.06 -36.29
N GLY A 294 -17.36 -12.97 -35.55
CA GLY A 294 -17.61 -11.63 -36.08
C GLY A 294 -18.99 -11.36 -36.70
N LYS A 295 -19.91 -12.34 -36.73
CA LYS A 295 -21.12 -12.25 -37.57
C LYS A 295 -22.42 -12.60 -36.85
N GLY A 296 -23.44 -11.78 -37.07
CA GLY A 296 -24.78 -11.98 -36.52
C GLY A 296 -24.93 -11.46 -35.09
N PRO A 297 -26.15 -11.53 -34.52
CA PRO A 297 -26.40 -11.12 -33.16
C PRO A 297 -25.76 -12.10 -32.16
N TRP A 298 -25.51 -11.60 -30.95
CA TRP A 298 -25.20 -12.44 -29.81
C TRP A 298 -26.48 -13.06 -29.29
N HIS A 299 -26.48 -14.37 -29.03
CA HIS A 299 -27.54 -15.05 -28.31
C HIS A 299 -27.24 -15.03 -26.82
N LEU A 300 -28.26 -14.76 -26.01
CA LEU A 300 -28.13 -14.65 -24.56
C LEU A 300 -28.67 -15.91 -23.90
N ARG A 301 -27.86 -16.54 -23.05
CA ARG A 301 -28.27 -17.65 -22.18
C ARG A 301 -28.04 -17.24 -20.74
N TYR A 302 -29.05 -17.44 -19.92
CA TYR A 302 -29.11 -16.96 -18.55
C TYR A 302 -29.03 -18.16 -17.63
N PHE A 303 -28.16 -18.09 -16.64
CA PHE A 303 -27.93 -19.15 -15.68
C PHE A 303 -27.91 -18.50 -14.30
N THR A 304 -28.83 -18.91 -13.43
CA THR A 304 -28.76 -18.51 -12.02
C THR A 304 -28.10 -19.58 -11.20
N SER A 305 -27.22 -19.18 -10.30
CA SER A 305 -26.75 -20.08 -9.27
C SER A 305 -27.72 -20.00 -8.11
N PHE A 306 -28.01 -21.13 -7.48
CA PHE A 306 -28.80 -21.13 -6.25
C PHE A 306 -28.34 -22.24 -5.33
N ARG A 307 -28.62 -22.05 -4.04
CA ARG A 307 -28.37 -23.05 -3.01
C ARG A 307 -29.57 -23.98 -2.91
N ALA A 308 -29.55 -25.13 -3.57
CA ALA A 308 -30.62 -26.11 -3.44
C ALA A 308 -30.56 -26.80 -2.06
N GLY A 309 -31.71 -26.83 -1.37
CA GLY A 309 -31.90 -27.62 -0.15
C GLY A 309 -31.69 -26.85 1.15
N GLU A 310 -32.64 -26.00 1.54
CA GLU A 310 -32.75 -25.54 2.94
C GLU A 310 -33.08 -26.70 3.92
N TYR A 311 -33.43 -27.89 3.43
CA TYR A 311 -33.94 -29.01 4.23
C TYR A 311 -33.21 -30.36 4.07
N GLU A 312 -32.27 -30.51 3.14
CA GLU A 312 -31.49 -31.75 2.99
C GLU A 312 -30.00 -31.50 3.22
N LYS A 313 -29.35 -32.43 3.92
CA LYS A 313 -27.92 -32.38 4.31
C LYS A 313 -26.92 -32.44 3.13
N ASP A 314 -27.43 -32.52 1.90
CA ASP A 314 -26.64 -32.60 0.67
C ASP A 314 -26.83 -31.30 -0.11
N TYR A 315 -25.98 -30.31 0.18
CA TYR A 315 -25.95 -29.00 -0.48
C TYR A 315 -25.67 -29.19 -1.99
N LYS A 316 -26.69 -29.01 -2.84
CA LYS A 316 -26.53 -29.11 -4.30
C LYS A 316 -26.56 -27.71 -4.89
N TRP A 317 -25.42 -27.28 -5.42
CA TRP A 317 -25.40 -26.15 -6.33
C TRP A 317 -25.93 -26.62 -7.69
N SER A 318 -26.94 -25.96 -8.21
CA SER A 318 -27.48 -26.24 -9.54
C SER A 318 -27.63 -24.95 -10.33
N TRP A 319 -27.38 -25.07 -11.63
CA TRP A 319 -27.65 -24.04 -12.61
C TRP A 319 -28.95 -24.39 -13.31
N GLU A 320 -29.90 -23.46 -13.35
CA GLU A 320 -31.08 -23.58 -14.21
C GLU A 320 -30.97 -22.56 -15.34
N GLU A 321 -31.13 -23.03 -16.58
CA GLU A 321 -31.27 -22.11 -17.71
C GLU A 321 -32.63 -21.44 -17.65
N VAL A 322 -32.64 -20.11 -17.74
CA VAL A 322 -33.88 -19.33 -17.78
C VAL A 322 -34.47 -19.39 -19.19
N LEU A 323 -35.45 -20.28 -19.38
CA LEU A 323 -36.05 -20.51 -20.69
C LEU A 323 -37.01 -19.37 -21.13
N VAL A 324 -37.56 -18.62 -20.17
CA VAL A 324 -38.53 -17.54 -20.36
C VAL A 324 -37.88 -16.19 -20.05
N VAL A 325 -37.24 -15.62 -21.07
CA VAL A 325 -36.67 -14.26 -21.02
C VAL A 325 -37.24 -13.44 -22.18
N PRO A 326 -37.58 -12.15 -21.95
CA PRO A 326 -38.18 -11.30 -22.96
C PRO A 326 -37.21 -10.98 -24.11
N GLN A 327 -35.90 -11.05 -23.86
CA GLN A 327 -34.86 -10.80 -24.85
C GLN A 327 -33.88 -11.97 -24.87
N LYS A 328 -33.63 -12.49 -26.08
CA LYS A 328 -32.73 -13.63 -26.31
C LYS A 328 -31.54 -13.28 -27.18
N THR A 329 -31.50 -12.05 -27.67
CA THR A 329 -30.47 -11.58 -28.58
C THR A 329 -30.09 -10.15 -28.31
N SER A 330 -28.81 -9.84 -28.52
CA SER A 330 -28.27 -8.48 -28.46
C SER A 330 -27.33 -8.24 -29.63
N LYS A 331 -27.14 -6.98 -30.01
CA LYS A 331 -26.19 -6.63 -31.10
C LYS A 331 -24.74 -6.76 -30.64
N HIS A 332 -24.52 -6.47 -29.37
CA HIS A 332 -23.23 -6.56 -28.69
C HIS A 332 -23.35 -7.42 -27.45
N GLN A 333 -22.23 -7.89 -26.91
CA GLN A 333 -22.22 -8.47 -25.57
C GLN A 333 -22.77 -7.48 -24.55
N ILE A 334 -23.42 -8.05 -23.54
CA ILE A 334 -24.08 -7.31 -22.48
C ILE A 334 -23.15 -7.08 -21.29
N ALA A 335 -23.52 -6.14 -20.43
CA ALA A 335 -22.95 -5.99 -19.10
C ALA A 335 -24.03 -6.21 -18.04
N LEU A 336 -23.63 -6.75 -16.90
CA LEU A 336 -24.44 -6.80 -15.69
C LEU A 336 -23.94 -5.71 -14.75
N ILE A 337 -24.79 -4.72 -14.49
CA ILE A 337 -24.47 -3.55 -13.67
C ILE A 337 -25.75 -3.20 -12.92
N ASP A 338 -25.65 -2.94 -11.61
CA ASP A 338 -26.76 -2.41 -10.83
C ASP A 338 -27.02 -0.94 -11.22
N ILE A 339 -27.94 -0.70 -12.15
CA ILE A 339 -28.25 0.60 -12.75
C ILE A 339 -29.31 1.35 -11.94
N THR A 340 -30.12 0.62 -11.18
CA THR A 340 -31.12 1.16 -10.23
C THR A 340 -30.53 1.53 -8.88
N GLY A 341 -29.42 0.90 -8.49
CA GLY A 341 -28.77 1.01 -7.19
C GLY A 341 -29.40 0.16 -6.10
N ASP A 342 -30.29 -0.78 -6.43
CA ASP A 342 -31.03 -1.55 -5.43
C ASP A 342 -30.27 -2.77 -4.88
N GLY A 343 -29.03 -2.97 -5.31
CA GLY A 343 -28.18 -4.10 -4.93
C GLY A 343 -28.35 -5.33 -5.82
N ILE A 344 -29.24 -5.28 -6.81
CA ILE A 344 -29.49 -6.33 -7.79
C ILE A 344 -28.93 -5.85 -9.14
N HIS A 345 -28.26 -6.74 -9.87
CA HIS A 345 -27.65 -6.39 -11.15
C HIS A 345 -28.70 -6.37 -12.27
N ASP A 346 -28.70 -5.26 -13.02
CA ASP A 346 -29.50 -5.09 -14.22
C ASP A 346 -28.68 -5.46 -15.46
N LEU A 347 -29.37 -5.81 -16.54
CA LEU A 347 -28.77 -6.09 -17.84
C LEU A 347 -28.76 -4.81 -18.68
N ILE A 348 -27.59 -4.45 -19.21
CA ILE A 348 -27.44 -3.37 -20.20
C ILE A 348 -26.71 -3.84 -21.45
N GLY A 349 -27.17 -3.39 -22.61
CA GLY A 349 -26.55 -3.68 -23.89
C GLY A 349 -27.20 -2.91 -25.04
N MET A 350 -27.05 -3.42 -26.25
CA MET A 350 -27.70 -2.86 -27.44
C MET A 350 -28.70 -3.87 -28.01
N GLN A 351 -29.90 -3.42 -28.35
CA GLN A 351 -30.90 -4.26 -29.04
C GLN A 351 -30.31 -4.81 -30.34
N SER A 352 -30.74 -6.00 -30.75
CA SER A 352 -30.15 -6.75 -31.87
C SER A 352 -30.17 -6.01 -33.22
N ASP A 353 -31.16 -5.14 -33.43
CA ASP A 353 -31.28 -4.28 -34.61
C ASP A 353 -30.42 -3.00 -34.52
N GLY A 354 -29.88 -2.71 -33.33
CA GLY A 354 -29.14 -1.49 -33.04
C GLY A 354 -30.01 -0.23 -32.97
N SER A 355 -31.34 -0.36 -32.81
CA SER A 355 -32.26 0.77 -32.79
C SER A 355 -32.26 1.52 -31.45
N ASN A 356 -32.05 0.82 -30.35
CA ASN A 356 -32.04 1.40 -29.00
C ASN A 356 -31.17 0.60 -28.02
N LEU A 357 -30.98 1.17 -26.82
CA LEU A 357 -30.42 0.48 -25.66
C LEU A 357 -31.30 -0.75 -25.33
N LEU A 358 -30.67 -1.83 -24.92
CA LEU A 358 -31.32 -2.98 -24.29
C LEU A 358 -31.11 -2.84 -22.78
N CYS A 359 -32.19 -2.71 -22.02
CA CYS A 359 -32.13 -2.58 -20.56
C CYS A 359 -33.19 -3.46 -19.90
N LEU A 360 -32.79 -4.40 -19.04
CA LEU A 360 -33.72 -5.22 -18.27
C LEU A 360 -33.35 -5.20 -16.79
N ARG A 361 -34.31 -4.94 -15.92
CA ARG A 361 -34.08 -4.93 -14.48
C ARG A 361 -34.02 -6.32 -13.89
N GLY A 362 -33.05 -6.51 -13.00
CA GLY A 362 -33.03 -7.63 -12.06
C GLY A 362 -34.13 -7.47 -11.01
N ALA A 363 -34.57 -8.57 -10.40
CA ALA A 363 -35.54 -8.52 -9.32
C ALA A 363 -35.47 -9.75 -8.43
N GLU A 364 -35.76 -9.54 -7.13
CA GLU A 364 -35.87 -10.58 -6.11
C GLU A 364 -37.05 -11.51 -6.44
N ALA A 365 -36.77 -12.70 -6.96
CA ALA A 365 -37.79 -13.61 -7.44
C ALA A 365 -37.94 -14.85 -6.53
N LYS A 366 -39.19 -15.17 -6.16
CA LYS A 366 -39.49 -16.36 -5.34
C LYS A 366 -39.43 -17.69 -6.11
N ASP A 367 -39.56 -17.64 -7.44
CA ASP A 367 -39.77 -18.82 -8.31
C ASP A 367 -38.80 -18.86 -9.52
N GLY A 368 -37.61 -18.26 -9.37
CA GLY A 368 -36.56 -18.23 -10.41
C GLY A 368 -36.37 -16.86 -11.09
N PRO A 369 -35.26 -16.65 -11.82
CA PRO A 369 -34.81 -15.35 -12.33
C PRO A 369 -35.84 -14.57 -13.13
N THR A 370 -36.15 -13.35 -12.70
CA THR A 370 -37.04 -12.43 -13.40
C THR A 370 -36.29 -11.20 -13.92
N LEU A 371 -35.70 -11.30 -15.12
CA LEU A 371 -35.31 -10.13 -15.93
C LEU A 371 -36.50 -9.69 -16.78
N THR A 372 -37.53 -9.11 -16.13
CA THR A 372 -38.85 -8.93 -16.77
C THR A 372 -39.23 -7.48 -17.06
N GLU A 373 -38.67 -6.51 -16.34
CA GLU A 373 -39.03 -5.10 -16.51
C GLU A 373 -38.01 -4.37 -17.40
N ALA A 374 -38.52 -3.76 -18.47
CA ALA A 374 -37.72 -2.97 -19.39
C ALA A 374 -37.34 -1.62 -18.73
N CYS A 375 -36.06 -1.24 -18.76
CA CYS A 375 -35.55 -0.02 -18.10
C CYS A 375 -34.95 1.03 -19.03
N GLU A 376 -35.20 0.94 -20.34
CA GLU A 376 -34.70 1.90 -21.31
C GLU A 376 -35.23 3.32 -21.05
N SER A 377 -36.39 3.45 -20.41
CA SER A 377 -36.97 4.73 -19.99
C SER A 377 -36.11 5.49 -18.98
N LEU A 378 -35.23 4.80 -18.24
CA LEU A 378 -34.23 5.44 -17.38
C LEU A 378 -33.24 6.27 -18.19
N PHE A 379 -33.05 5.95 -19.47
CA PHE A 379 -32.16 6.62 -20.41
C PHE A 379 -32.97 7.33 -21.51
N ALA A 380 -33.97 8.12 -21.13
CA ALA A 380 -34.99 8.68 -22.04
C ALA A 380 -34.46 9.41 -23.29
N ASN A 381 -33.25 9.95 -23.24
CA ASN A 381 -32.61 10.70 -24.35
C ASN A 381 -31.46 9.95 -25.02
N PHE A 382 -31.30 8.65 -24.77
CA PHE A 382 -30.26 7.86 -25.43
C PHE A 382 -30.54 7.78 -26.94
N THR A 383 -29.50 8.02 -27.73
CA THR A 383 -29.54 7.99 -29.20
C THR A 383 -28.23 7.47 -29.76
N GLY A 384 -28.27 6.86 -30.94
CA GLY A 384 -27.08 6.32 -31.60
C GLY A 384 -26.74 4.92 -31.14
N GLU A 385 -25.52 4.48 -31.48
CA GLU A 385 -25.07 3.10 -31.30
C GLU A 385 -23.85 3.04 -30.38
N LEU A 386 -23.76 2.02 -29.52
CA LEU A 386 -22.57 1.75 -28.73
C LEU A 386 -21.46 1.11 -29.57
N HIS A 387 -20.20 1.41 -29.28
CA HIS A 387 -19.08 0.85 -30.00
C HIS A 387 -18.96 -0.67 -29.73
N PRO A 388 -18.93 -1.54 -30.76
CA PRO A 388 -18.98 -2.99 -30.60
C PRO A 388 -17.79 -3.58 -29.83
N LEU A 389 -16.61 -2.94 -29.91
CA LEU A 389 -15.35 -3.43 -29.34
C LEU A 389 -14.93 -2.74 -28.04
N MET A 390 -15.77 -1.88 -27.46
CA MET A 390 -15.45 -1.16 -26.23
C MET A 390 -16.44 -1.51 -25.11
N PRO A 391 -15.97 -1.64 -23.86
CA PRO A 391 -16.84 -1.78 -22.71
C PRO A 391 -17.48 -0.43 -22.34
N ALA A 392 -18.57 -0.49 -21.58
CA ALA A 392 -18.95 0.64 -20.74
C ALA A 392 -17.99 0.71 -19.54
N LEU A 393 -17.69 1.92 -19.06
CA LEU A 393 -16.92 2.12 -17.84
C LEU A 393 -17.85 2.60 -16.73
N PHE A 394 -17.51 2.26 -15.48
CA PHE A 394 -18.29 2.65 -14.32
C PHE A 394 -17.34 3.07 -13.20
N GLY A 395 -17.31 4.36 -12.89
CA GLY A 395 -16.38 4.93 -11.91
C GLY A 395 -16.59 6.42 -11.71
N ASP A 396 -16.02 6.97 -10.64
CA ASP A 396 -16.14 8.39 -10.26
C ASP A 396 -15.39 9.27 -11.25
N VAL A 397 -16.12 9.86 -12.18
CA VAL A 397 -15.57 10.70 -13.25
C VAL A 397 -15.63 12.16 -12.87
N ASP A 398 -16.58 12.56 -12.02
CA ASP A 398 -16.82 13.96 -11.72
C ASP A 398 -16.31 14.43 -10.34
N GLY A 399 -15.67 13.53 -9.59
CA GLY A 399 -14.98 13.78 -8.34
C GLY A 399 -15.90 13.84 -7.12
N ASP A 400 -17.16 13.42 -7.24
CA ASP A 400 -18.13 13.38 -6.15
C ASP A 400 -18.16 12.03 -5.40
N ARG A 401 -17.32 11.08 -5.83
CA ARG A 401 -17.16 9.71 -5.27
C ARG A 401 -18.30 8.76 -5.55
N TYR A 402 -19.25 9.15 -6.40
CA TYR A 402 -20.22 8.24 -7.01
C TYR A 402 -19.73 7.81 -8.37
N ALA A 403 -20.07 6.59 -8.76
CA ALA A 403 -19.71 6.14 -10.10
C ALA A 403 -20.67 6.68 -11.17
N GLU A 404 -20.10 7.31 -12.19
CA GLU A 404 -20.76 7.62 -13.46
C GLU A 404 -20.67 6.45 -14.44
N LEU A 405 -21.71 6.31 -15.26
CA LEU A 405 -21.72 5.35 -16.36
C LEU A 405 -21.19 6.02 -17.63
N VAL A 406 -20.07 5.52 -18.16
CA VAL A 406 -19.45 6.03 -19.38
C VAL A 406 -19.74 5.08 -20.52
N MET A 407 -20.57 5.53 -21.46
CA MET A 407 -20.93 4.77 -22.65
C MET A 407 -20.10 5.20 -23.85
N MET A 408 -19.47 4.25 -24.53
CA MET A 408 -18.67 4.53 -25.72
C MET A 408 -19.56 4.47 -26.96
N LYS A 409 -19.91 5.61 -27.56
CA LYS A 409 -20.71 5.68 -28.79
C LYS A 409 -19.86 5.51 -30.05
N LEU A 410 -20.41 4.85 -31.06
CA LEU A 410 -19.82 4.68 -32.39
C LEU A 410 -20.10 5.92 -33.26
N GLU A 411 -19.06 6.49 -33.86
CA GLU A 411 -19.18 7.61 -34.81
C GLU A 411 -19.12 7.16 -36.27
N SER A 412 -19.58 8.03 -37.20
CA SER A 412 -19.68 7.78 -38.65
C SER A 412 -18.36 7.62 -39.41
N GLY A 413 -17.24 7.45 -38.70
CA GLY A 413 -15.91 7.13 -39.25
C GLY A 413 -15.21 5.96 -38.55
N GLY A 414 -15.91 5.20 -37.70
CA GLY A 414 -15.33 4.12 -36.89
C GLY A 414 -14.61 4.59 -35.63
N GLY A 415 -14.59 5.91 -35.36
CA GLY A 415 -14.14 6.47 -34.10
C GLY A 415 -15.15 6.28 -32.97
N MET A 416 -14.73 6.64 -31.76
CA MET A 416 -15.57 6.56 -30.56
C MET A 416 -15.91 7.96 -30.01
N ARG A 417 -16.99 8.07 -29.24
CA ARG A 417 -17.28 9.23 -28.39
C ARG A 417 -17.70 8.77 -27.00
N PRO A 418 -16.89 8.98 -25.96
CA PRO A 418 -17.30 8.73 -24.58
C PRO A 418 -18.40 9.69 -24.16
N GLU A 419 -19.53 9.15 -23.71
CA GLU A 419 -20.63 9.93 -23.15
C GLU A 419 -20.78 9.56 -21.67
N VAL A 420 -20.68 10.58 -20.82
CA VAL A 420 -20.79 10.43 -19.36
C VAL A 420 -22.25 10.60 -18.96
N TRP A 421 -22.78 9.63 -18.24
CA TRP A 421 -24.12 9.61 -17.69
C TRP A 421 -24.02 9.57 -16.17
N SER A 422 -24.78 10.44 -15.50
CA SER A 422 -24.89 10.45 -14.04
C SER A 422 -26.34 10.26 -13.63
N ARG A 423 -26.55 9.77 -12.41
CA ARG A 423 -27.88 9.59 -11.85
C ARG A 423 -28.40 10.91 -11.31
N SER A 424 -29.62 11.26 -11.70
CA SER A 424 -30.34 12.42 -11.17
C SER A 424 -31.60 12.00 -10.42
N GLN A 425 -31.84 12.59 -9.24
CA GLN A 425 -33.11 12.46 -8.51
C GLN A 425 -34.04 13.62 -8.84
N GLU A 426 -35.07 13.39 -9.64
CA GLU A 426 -36.21 14.30 -9.72
C GLU A 426 -37.42 13.66 -9.00
N GLY A 427 -37.60 14.02 -7.72
CA GLY A 427 -38.72 13.52 -6.92
C GLY A 427 -38.49 12.11 -6.35
N ARG A 428 -39.38 11.15 -6.65
CA ARG A 428 -39.29 9.74 -6.19
C ARG A 428 -38.74 8.77 -7.24
N GLU A 429 -38.66 9.20 -8.51
CA GLU A 429 -38.13 8.40 -9.60
C GLU A 429 -36.71 8.86 -9.94
N TRP A 430 -35.85 7.90 -10.23
CA TRP A 430 -34.47 8.13 -10.64
C TRP A 430 -34.37 8.04 -12.16
N SER A 431 -33.50 8.87 -12.75
CA SER A 431 -33.20 8.81 -14.18
C SER A 431 -31.71 9.01 -14.41
N TRP A 432 -31.23 8.47 -15.53
CA TRP A 432 -29.88 8.73 -16.02
C TRP A 432 -29.91 9.88 -17.00
N VAL A 433 -29.12 10.90 -16.70
CA VAL A 433 -29.02 12.11 -17.51
C VAL A 433 -27.61 12.16 -18.08
N ALA A 434 -27.54 12.23 -19.41
CA ALA A 434 -26.28 12.53 -20.07
C ALA A 434 -25.81 13.92 -19.62
N LEU A 435 -24.52 14.09 -19.39
CA LEU A 435 -23.93 15.36 -18.98
C LEU A 435 -23.15 15.97 -20.15
N PRO A 436 -23.78 16.75 -21.06
CA PRO A 436 -23.09 17.34 -22.21
C PRO A 436 -21.86 18.17 -21.85
N GLU A 437 -21.94 18.93 -20.75
CA GLU A 437 -20.84 19.74 -20.22
C GLU A 437 -19.66 18.91 -19.68
N LYS A 438 -19.92 17.65 -19.28
CA LYS A 438 -18.91 16.70 -18.79
C LYS A 438 -18.58 15.63 -19.84
N GLN A 439 -18.97 15.79 -21.11
CA GLN A 439 -18.50 14.89 -22.16
C GLN A 439 -16.98 15.00 -22.30
N LEU A 440 -16.33 13.85 -22.49
CA LEU A 440 -14.88 13.81 -22.64
C LEU A 440 -14.49 14.56 -23.93
N PRO A 441 -13.68 15.63 -23.85
CA PRO A 441 -13.23 16.33 -25.04
C PRO A 441 -12.37 15.40 -25.90
N PRO A 442 -12.31 15.56 -27.24
CA PRO A 442 -11.37 14.78 -28.04
C PRO A 442 -9.91 15.16 -27.73
N PRO A 443 -8.97 14.19 -27.72
CA PRO A 443 -7.55 14.49 -27.62
C PRO A 443 -7.08 15.42 -28.75
N PRO A 444 -6.21 16.42 -28.46
CA PRO A 444 -5.80 17.41 -29.45
C PRO A 444 -5.09 16.77 -30.64
N ASN A 445 -5.35 17.26 -31.85
CA ASN A 445 -4.70 16.86 -33.12
C ASN A 445 -4.91 15.40 -33.59
N VAL A 446 -5.43 14.52 -32.73
CA VAL A 446 -5.66 13.09 -33.07
C VAL A 446 -7.15 12.74 -33.08
N GLY A 447 -7.92 13.30 -32.14
CA GLY A 447 -9.31 12.89 -31.92
C GLY A 447 -9.42 11.43 -31.47
N PHE A 448 -10.59 10.82 -31.67
CA PHE A 448 -10.91 9.45 -31.24
C PHE A 448 -10.87 8.41 -32.38
N ALA A 449 -10.38 8.79 -33.58
CA ALA A 449 -10.37 7.88 -34.74
C ALA A 449 -9.23 6.84 -34.69
N HIS A 450 -8.18 7.12 -33.92
CA HIS A 450 -6.98 6.28 -33.78
C HIS A 450 -6.67 6.00 -32.30
N THR A 451 -7.71 5.74 -31.51
CA THR A 451 -7.60 5.49 -30.06
C THR A 451 -8.07 4.09 -29.71
N LEU A 452 -7.45 3.52 -28.69
CA LEU A 452 -7.91 2.29 -28.05
C LEU A 452 -8.95 2.60 -26.97
N ALA A 453 -9.48 1.55 -26.32
CA ALA A 453 -10.43 1.75 -25.24
C ALA A 453 -9.77 2.55 -24.09
N PRO A 454 -10.44 3.59 -23.58
CA PRO A 454 -9.91 4.37 -22.48
C PRO A 454 -9.96 3.60 -21.17
N LEU A 455 -9.10 3.98 -20.23
CA LEU A 455 -9.04 3.45 -18.88
C LEU A 455 -9.41 4.55 -17.88
N LEU A 456 -10.05 4.15 -16.77
CA LEU A 456 -10.22 4.98 -15.59
C LEU A 456 -9.23 4.49 -14.53
N SER A 457 -8.28 5.33 -14.14
CA SER A 457 -7.32 5.04 -13.07
C SER A 457 -6.69 6.33 -12.55
N ASP A 458 -6.51 6.45 -11.24
CA ASP A 458 -5.75 7.52 -10.59
C ASP A 458 -4.23 7.25 -10.76
N ILE A 459 -3.67 7.68 -11.88
CA ILE A 459 -2.29 7.40 -12.29
C ILE A 459 -1.26 8.36 -11.67
N ASP A 460 -1.71 9.45 -11.06
CA ASP A 460 -0.87 10.47 -10.41
C ASP A 460 -1.08 10.58 -8.89
N MET A 461 -1.96 9.77 -8.29
CA MET A 461 -2.22 9.67 -6.84
C MET A 461 -2.70 11.02 -6.28
N ASP A 462 -3.70 11.63 -6.92
CA ASP A 462 -4.26 12.93 -6.56
C ASP A 462 -5.72 12.88 -6.03
N GLU A 463 -6.26 11.67 -5.78
CA GLU A 463 -7.66 11.42 -5.38
C GLU A 463 -8.67 11.81 -6.48
N GLN A 464 -8.24 11.93 -7.74
CA GLN A 464 -9.12 12.13 -8.89
C GLN A 464 -8.89 11.05 -9.94
N MET A 465 -9.99 10.60 -10.55
CA MET A 465 -9.90 9.59 -11.59
C MET A 465 -9.43 10.22 -12.91
N ASN A 466 -8.36 9.70 -13.50
CA ASN A 466 -7.95 10.12 -14.83
C ASN A 466 -8.62 9.26 -15.90
N PHE A 467 -9.02 9.91 -17.00
CA PHE A 467 -9.23 9.24 -18.28
C PHE A 467 -7.90 9.10 -19.00
N VAL A 468 -7.41 7.87 -19.09
CA VAL A 468 -6.21 7.55 -19.87
C VAL A 468 -6.64 6.98 -21.21
N VAL A 469 -6.28 7.65 -22.30
CA VAL A 469 -6.64 7.28 -23.69
C VAL A 469 -5.36 6.87 -24.43
N PRO A 470 -5.18 5.56 -24.74
CA PRO A 470 -4.03 5.14 -25.54
C PRO A 470 -4.22 5.55 -27.00
N VAL A 471 -3.24 6.29 -27.52
CA VAL A 471 -3.24 6.81 -28.89
C VAL A 471 -2.33 5.98 -29.77
N CYS A 472 -2.86 5.52 -30.90
CA CYS A 472 -2.15 4.73 -31.91
C CYS A 472 -1.41 5.64 -32.90
N LYS A 473 -0.24 5.19 -33.41
CA LYS A 473 0.44 5.88 -34.51
C LYS A 473 -0.27 5.75 -35.86
N ASP A 474 -1.04 4.68 -36.03
CA ASP A 474 -1.76 4.37 -37.26
C ASP A 474 -3.05 3.60 -36.98
N ALA A 475 -3.84 3.37 -38.03
CA ALA A 475 -5.11 2.66 -37.96
C ALA A 475 -4.98 1.16 -37.61
N THR A 476 -3.80 0.55 -37.77
CA THR A 476 -3.57 -0.85 -37.38
C THR A 476 -3.33 -0.99 -35.88
N CYS A 477 -2.94 0.10 -35.22
CA CYS A 477 -2.65 0.20 -33.79
C CYS A 477 -1.69 -0.88 -33.26
N THR A 478 -0.69 -1.25 -34.06
CA THR A 478 0.39 -2.14 -33.61
C THR A 478 1.42 -1.39 -32.75
N THR A 479 1.52 -0.07 -32.91
CA THR A 479 2.40 0.80 -32.12
C THR A 479 1.62 1.95 -31.50
N LEU A 480 1.81 2.15 -30.19
CA LEU A 480 1.35 3.35 -29.50
C LEU A 480 2.24 4.54 -29.84
N ASP A 481 1.62 5.69 -29.94
CA ASP A 481 2.29 6.98 -30.00
C ASP A 481 2.48 7.57 -28.61
N SER A 482 1.41 7.62 -27.83
CA SER A 482 1.37 8.20 -26.48
C SER A 482 0.16 7.70 -25.70
N LEU A 483 0.15 7.97 -24.38
CA LEU A 483 -1.08 7.94 -23.59
C LEU A 483 -1.49 9.39 -23.34
N GLN A 484 -2.74 9.73 -23.64
CA GLN A 484 -3.31 11.04 -23.36
C GLN A 484 -4.12 10.93 -22.07
N SER A 485 -3.85 11.80 -21.10
CA SER A 485 -4.55 11.83 -19.82
C SER A 485 -5.30 13.14 -19.62
N THR A 486 -6.51 13.07 -19.06
CA THR A 486 -7.28 14.23 -18.61
C THR A 486 -8.15 13.85 -17.42
N GLN A 487 -8.52 14.83 -16.61
CA GLN A 487 -9.35 14.61 -15.43
C GLN A 487 -10.33 15.75 -15.22
N TRP A 488 -11.47 15.46 -14.60
CA TRP A 488 -12.46 16.47 -14.27
C TRP A 488 -12.04 17.24 -13.02
N LYS A 489 -11.88 18.56 -13.15
CA LYS A 489 -11.56 19.42 -12.01
C LYS A 489 -12.86 19.96 -11.41
N MET A 490 -13.40 19.25 -10.42
CA MET A 490 -14.67 19.60 -9.74
C MET A 490 -14.71 21.08 -9.30
N ASN A 491 -13.63 21.59 -8.70
CA ASN A 491 -13.52 22.98 -8.23
C ASN A 491 -13.52 24.02 -9.36
N GLU A 492 -13.13 23.62 -10.58
CA GLU A 492 -13.09 24.50 -11.74
C GLU A 492 -14.31 24.32 -12.66
N GLY A 493 -15.08 23.24 -12.48
CA GLY A 493 -16.23 22.90 -13.31
C GLY A 493 -15.88 22.63 -14.78
N LYS A 494 -14.67 22.11 -15.04
CA LYS A 494 -14.18 21.78 -16.38
C LYS A 494 -13.16 20.66 -16.36
N TRP A 495 -12.93 20.05 -17.51
CA TRP A 495 -11.81 19.15 -17.75
C TRP A 495 -10.46 19.87 -17.63
N SER A 496 -9.46 19.16 -17.11
CA SER A 496 -8.06 19.57 -17.21
C SER A 496 -7.62 19.64 -18.68
N GLY A 497 -6.48 20.29 -18.92
CA GLY A 497 -5.78 20.10 -20.19
C GLY A 497 -5.44 18.63 -20.42
N TRP A 498 -5.18 18.27 -21.67
CA TRP A 498 -4.65 16.96 -22.02
C TRP A 498 -3.15 16.91 -21.73
N ASP A 499 -2.75 15.98 -20.88
CA ASP A 499 -1.36 15.67 -20.60
C ASP A 499 -0.91 14.48 -21.46
N THR A 500 0.22 14.66 -22.14
CA THR A 500 0.83 13.58 -22.93
C THR A 500 1.81 12.81 -22.06
N ILE A 501 1.45 11.57 -21.75
CA ILE A 501 2.27 10.65 -20.99
C ILE A 501 3.05 9.77 -21.97
N THR A 502 4.37 9.74 -21.77
CA THR A 502 5.26 8.91 -22.58
C THR A 502 5.11 7.46 -22.18
N ILE A 503 5.01 6.57 -23.17
CA ILE A 503 5.03 5.12 -22.98
C ILE A 503 6.18 4.51 -23.78
N ASP A 504 7.10 3.82 -23.11
CA ASP A 504 8.21 3.09 -23.71
C ASP A 504 8.04 1.59 -23.48
N LEU A 505 7.72 0.87 -24.56
CA LEU A 505 7.60 -0.60 -24.55
C LEU A 505 8.95 -1.29 -24.82
N GLY A 506 10.02 -0.54 -25.08
CA GLY A 506 11.31 -1.03 -25.54
C GLY A 506 11.40 -1.19 -27.06
N GLN A 507 12.61 -1.04 -27.61
CA GLN A 507 12.85 -1.09 -29.06
C GLN A 507 12.42 -2.44 -29.68
N GLY A 508 11.68 -2.37 -30.80
CA GLY A 508 11.25 -3.55 -31.56
C GLY A 508 10.02 -4.29 -30.98
N ASN A 509 9.40 -3.73 -29.94
CA ASN A 509 8.18 -4.26 -29.35
C ASN A 509 6.93 -3.58 -29.93
N VAL A 510 5.86 -4.37 -30.09
CA VAL A 510 4.55 -3.94 -30.61
C VAL A 510 3.45 -4.42 -29.68
N ILE A 511 2.31 -3.73 -29.66
CA ILE A 511 1.12 -4.20 -28.96
C ILE A 511 0.44 -5.25 -29.84
N VAL A 512 -0.01 -6.34 -29.21
CA VAL A 512 -0.71 -7.41 -29.91
C VAL A 512 -2.20 -7.10 -30.00
N ALA A 513 -2.77 -7.32 -31.19
CA ALA A 513 -4.21 -7.24 -31.42
C ALA A 513 -4.95 -8.43 -30.76
N GLU A 514 -6.15 -8.16 -30.27
CA GLU A 514 -7.08 -9.00 -29.50
C GLU A 514 -8.35 -8.88 -30.32
N GLU A 515 -8.85 -10.00 -30.81
CA GLU A 515 -9.70 -10.04 -32.00
C GLU A 515 -11.07 -9.38 -31.80
N ASP A 516 -11.51 -9.19 -30.54
CA ASP A 516 -12.87 -8.74 -30.20
C ASP A 516 -12.95 -7.64 -29.12
N THR A 517 -11.84 -6.95 -28.85
CA THR A 517 -11.79 -5.81 -27.92
C THR A 517 -10.73 -4.78 -28.30
N LEU A 518 -10.99 -3.51 -27.96
CA LEU A 518 -10.00 -2.43 -28.03
C LEU A 518 -9.32 -2.15 -26.68
N VAL A 519 -9.63 -2.91 -25.62
CA VAL A 519 -8.88 -2.87 -24.36
C VAL A 519 -7.53 -3.56 -24.56
N ARG A 520 -6.44 -2.78 -24.45
CA ARG A 520 -5.04 -3.26 -24.63
C ARG A 520 -4.20 -3.19 -23.38
N MET A 521 -4.66 -2.42 -22.41
CA MET A 521 -3.95 -2.07 -21.20
C MET A 521 -4.93 -2.25 -20.04
N LYS A 522 -4.44 -2.74 -18.91
CA LYS A 522 -5.24 -2.93 -17.69
C LYS A 522 -4.45 -2.35 -16.54
N ALA A 523 -5.08 -1.45 -15.78
CA ALA A 523 -4.45 -0.79 -14.65
C ALA A 523 -4.39 -1.72 -13.43
N GLY A 524 -3.34 -1.60 -12.63
CA GLY A 524 -3.19 -2.29 -11.35
C GLY A 524 -1.82 -1.99 -10.75
N ASP A 525 -1.77 -1.75 -9.44
CA ASP A 525 -0.53 -1.46 -8.71
C ASP A 525 0.22 -2.77 -8.40
N ALA A 526 1.08 -3.20 -9.32
CA ALA A 526 1.71 -4.52 -9.26
C ALA A 526 2.94 -4.54 -8.34
N ASN A 527 3.59 -3.39 -8.16
CA ASN A 527 4.76 -3.23 -7.30
C ASN A 527 4.41 -2.66 -5.89
N LEU A 528 3.13 -2.34 -5.66
CA LEU A 528 2.56 -1.80 -4.42
C LEU A 528 3.19 -0.47 -3.98
N ASP A 529 3.59 0.38 -4.92
CA ASP A 529 4.25 1.67 -4.65
C ASP A 529 3.27 2.85 -4.46
N GLY A 530 1.98 2.60 -4.69
CA GLY A 530 0.87 3.56 -4.61
C GLY A 530 0.43 4.11 -5.95
N TYR A 531 1.06 3.67 -7.04
CA TYR A 531 0.76 4.12 -8.37
C TYR A 531 0.37 2.97 -9.29
N PRO A 532 -0.80 3.04 -9.95
CA PRO A 532 -1.22 2.01 -10.88
C PRO A 532 -0.25 1.83 -12.06
N ASP A 533 0.23 0.61 -12.25
CA ASP A 533 0.98 0.15 -13.41
C ASP A 533 0.04 -0.35 -14.51
N MET A 534 0.58 -0.74 -15.66
CA MET A 534 -0.22 -1.20 -16.81
C MET A 534 0.20 -2.59 -17.28
N LEU A 535 -0.71 -3.55 -17.26
CA LEU A 535 -0.51 -4.86 -17.88
C LEU A 535 -0.81 -4.80 -19.38
N VAL A 536 0.15 -5.19 -20.21
CA VAL A 536 0.09 -5.13 -21.67
C VAL A 536 0.59 -6.44 -22.29
N THR A 537 -0.09 -6.93 -23.33
CA THR A 537 0.43 -8.03 -24.17
C THR A 537 1.29 -7.47 -25.31
N ILE A 538 2.56 -7.86 -25.32
CA ILE A 538 3.60 -7.33 -26.19
C ILE A 538 4.12 -8.43 -27.12
N GLY A 539 4.18 -8.13 -28.40
CA GLY A 539 4.84 -8.93 -29.44
C GLY A 539 6.17 -8.31 -29.86
N THR A 540 6.92 -9.04 -30.67
CA THR A 540 8.11 -8.52 -31.35
C THR A 540 7.81 -8.31 -32.82
N VAL A 541 8.37 -7.25 -33.43
CA VAL A 541 8.20 -6.98 -34.87
C VAL A 541 8.67 -8.19 -35.66
N ASN A 542 7.76 -8.81 -36.43
CA ASN A 542 7.98 -10.06 -37.19
C ASN A 542 8.40 -11.28 -36.36
N GLY A 543 8.30 -11.22 -35.03
CA GLY A 543 8.63 -12.34 -34.17
C GLY A 543 7.43 -13.26 -33.95
N PRO A 544 7.68 -14.56 -33.72
CA PRO A 544 6.61 -15.55 -33.66
C PRO A 544 5.94 -15.64 -32.27
N ASN A 545 6.47 -14.92 -31.27
CA ASN A 545 6.05 -15.00 -29.88
C ASN A 545 5.63 -13.63 -29.35
N ASN A 546 4.66 -13.66 -28.46
CA ASN A 546 4.27 -12.55 -27.59
C ASN A 546 4.34 -12.97 -26.12
N TYR A 547 4.33 -11.97 -25.24
CA TYR A 547 4.42 -12.11 -23.80
C TYR A 547 3.59 -11.01 -23.13
N ALA A 548 3.07 -11.29 -21.94
CA ALA A 548 2.47 -10.26 -21.09
C ALA A 548 3.58 -9.57 -20.29
N ALA A 549 3.49 -8.25 -20.14
CA ALA A 549 4.43 -7.46 -19.35
C ALA A 549 3.68 -6.39 -18.57
N VAL A 550 4.12 -6.10 -17.36
CA VAL A 550 3.69 -4.89 -16.66
C VAL A 550 4.64 -3.77 -17.04
N ILE A 551 4.06 -2.65 -17.43
CA ILE A 551 4.71 -1.40 -17.76
C ILE A 551 4.55 -0.50 -16.54
N GLU A 552 5.67 -0.11 -15.96
CA GLU A 552 5.68 0.58 -14.67
C GLU A 552 5.38 2.06 -14.81
N ASN A 553 4.63 2.59 -13.85
CA ASN A 553 4.32 4.01 -13.77
C ASN A 553 5.36 4.77 -12.93
N ARG A 554 6.37 5.33 -13.59
CA ARG A 554 7.52 5.99 -12.94
C ARG A 554 7.41 7.50 -12.97
N GLY A 555 7.81 8.13 -11.86
CA GLY A 555 8.08 9.57 -11.82
C GLY A 555 9.34 9.94 -12.63
N MET A 556 9.35 11.15 -13.21
CA MET A 556 10.54 11.69 -13.88
C MET A 556 11.36 12.56 -12.91
N ALA A 557 12.68 12.41 -12.91
CA ALA A 557 13.59 12.94 -11.88
C ALA A 557 13.50 14.46 -11.63
N ASP A 558 13.07 15.26 -12.63
CA ASP A 558 13.05 16.73 -12.58
C ASP A 558 11.64 17.33 -12.79
N SER A 559 10.57 16.56 -12.64
CA SER A 559 9.19 17.05 -12.83
C SER A 559 8.15 16.21 -12.10
N ASN A 560 6.97 16.76 -11.82
CA ASN A 560 5.80 15.98 -11.37
C ASN A 560 5.19 15.10 -12.47
N MET A 561 5.79 15.08 -13.67
CA MET A 561 5.30 14.28 -14.77
C MET A 561 5.66 12.80 -14.60
N ARG A 562 4.79 11.97 -15.14
CA ARG A 562 4.82 10.51 -15.04
C ARG A 562 5.15 9.93 -16.41
N LYS A 563 5.73 8.73 -16.44
CA LYS A 563 5.98 7.96 -17.66
C LYS A 563 5.73 6.48 -17.41
N PHE A 564 5.33 5.79 -18.48
CA PHE A 564 5.19 4.35 -18.48
C PHE A 564 6.40 3.73 -19.17
N GLU A 565 7.15 2.90 -18.45
CA GLU A 565 8.36 2.28 -18.97
C GLU A 565 8.36 0.79 -18.71
N LYS A 566 8.70 0.00 -19.74
CA LYS A 566 8.86 -1.43 -19.57
C LYS A 566 10.08 -1.71 -18.67
N PRO A 567 9.89 -2.39 -17.53
CA PRO A 567 10.99 -2.78 -16.67
C PRO A 567 11.81 -3.93 -17.26
N SER A 568 13.03 -4.12 -16.76
CA SER A 568 13.91 -5.22 -17.19
C SER A 568 13.46 -6.61 -16.67
N GLY A 569 12.48 -6.69 -15.76
CA GLY A 569 12.23 -7.88 -14.93
C GLY A 569 10.88 -8.62 -15.06
N MET A 570 9.83 -8.05 -15.66
CA MET A 570 8.54 -8.75 -15.81
C MET A 570 8.12 -8.99 -17.25
N MET A 571 8.47 -10.17 -17.75
CA MET A 571 7.91 -10.75 -18.96
C MET A 571 7.35 -12.12 -18.62
N ILE A 572 6.07 -12.32 -18.92
CA ILE A 572 5.34 -13.56 -18.70
C ILE A 572 5.05 -14.16 -20.07
N MET A 573 5.72 -15.26 -20.34
CA MET A 573 5.51 -16.03 -21.57
C MET A 573 4.58 -17.20 -21.28
N PRO A 574 3.77 -17.65 -22.26
CA PRO A 574 3.10 -18.94 -22.14
C PRO A 574 4.15 -20.04 -21.94
N GLY A 575 3.74 -21.18 -21.38
CA GLY A 575 4.60 -22.37 -21.30
C GLY A 575 5.20 -22.73 -22.66
N LEU A 576 6.36 -23.40 -22.64
CA LEU A 576 7.27 -23.61 -23.78
C LEU A 576 6.56 -23.80 -25.15
N ALA A 577 6.62 -22.75 -25.98
CA ALA A 577 6.73 -22.79 -27.45
C ALA A 577 5.52 -23.09 -28.38
N LEU A 578 4.25 -23.10 -27.94
CA LEU A 578 3.15 -23.51 -28.86
C LEU A 578 1.97 -22.53 -29.09
N GLY A 579 1.90 -21.37 -28.42
CA GLY A 579 0.72 -20.48 -28.55
C GLY A 579 0.99 -18.97 -28.58
N MET A 580 -0.01 -18.21 -29.03
CA MET A 580 -0.02 -16.74 -29.03
C MET A 580 -1.00 -16.23 -27.96
N ILE A 581 -0.50 -15.45 -27.01
CA ILE A 581 -1.32 -14.78 -25.98
C ILE A 581 -2.38 -13.94 -26.68
N GLN A 582 -3.63 -14.16 -26.29
CA GLN A 582 -4.79 -13.40 -26.76
C GLN A 582 -5.32 -12.47 -25.68
N SER A 583 -5.04 -12.72 -24.40
CA SER A 583 -5.38 -11.78 -23.34
C SER A 583 -4.58 -12.05 -22.07
N SER A 584 -4.34 -11.01 -21.29
CA SER A 584 -3.69 -11.07 -19.98
C SER A 584 -4.42 -10.19 -18.97
N SER A 585 -4.69 -10.65 -17.76
CA SER A 585 -5.38 -9.86 -16.72
C SER A 585 -4.72 -10.00 -15.36
N PHE A 586 -4.80 -8.96 -14.55
CA PHE A 586 -4.45 -9.05 -13.14
C PHE A 586 -5.45 -9.94 -12.38
N PHE A 587 -4.95 -10.64 -11.37
CA PHE A 587 -5.72 -11.48 -10.46
C PHE A 587 -4.99 -11.51 -9.11
N ASP A 588 -5.69 -11.78 -8.00
CA ASP A 588 -5.05 -12.02 -6.70
C ASP A 588 -5.46 -13.41 -6.23
N PHE A 589 -4.62 -14.40 -6.50
CA PHE A 589 -4.91 -15.82 -6.35
C PHE A 589 -4.93 -16.27 -4.90
N ALA A 590 -3.98 -15.77 -4.11
CA ALA A 590 -3.84 -16.12 -2.71
C ALA A 590 -4.71 -15.22 -1.80
N GLU A 591 -5.43 -14.25 -2.38
CA GLU A 591 -6.14 -13.21 -1.64
C GLU A 591 -5.19 -12.47 -0.67
N ASP A 592 -3.92 -12.33 -1.07
CA ASP A 592 -2.82 -11.85 -0.24
C ASP A 592 -2.37 -10.42 -0.60
N GLY A 593 -3.04 -9.79 -1.56
CA GLY A 593 -2.82 -8.41 -2.00
C GLY A 593 -1.76 -8.25 -3.07
N TYR A 594 -1.04 -9.30 -3.46
CA TYR A 594 -0.10 -9.24 -4.58
C TYR A 594 -0.81 -9.57 -5.89
N LEU A 595 -0.60 -8.73 -6.91
CA LEU A 595 -1.20 -8.98 -8.22
C LEU A 595 -0.43 -10.07 -8.98
N ASP A 596 -1.09 -11.20 -9.14
CA ASP A 596 -0.78 -12.26 -10.09
C ASP A 596 -1.25 -11.89 -11.50
N VAL A 597 -0.81 -12.69 -12.48
CA VAL A 597 -1.23 -12.49 -13.87
C VAL A 597 -1.82 -13.77 -14.45
N LEU A 598 -3.08 -13.69 -14.86
CA LEU A 598 -3.72 -14.70 -15.68
C LEU A 598 -3.43 -14.44 -17.15
N VAL A 599 -3.02 -15.47 -17.87
CA VAL A 599 -2.69 -15.39 -19.30
C VAL A 599 -3.51 -16.43 -20.07
N GLN A 600 -4.13 -16.00 -21.16
CA GLN A 600 -4.87 -16.84 -22.09
C GLN A 600 -4.21 -16.80 -23.46
N TRP A 601 -4.05 -17.95 -24.10
CA TRP A 601 -3.47 -18.06 -25.43
C TRP A 601 -4.21 -19.07 -26.30
N LYS A 602 -4.09 -18.89 -27.62
CA LYS A 602 -4.50 -19.91 -28.60
C LYS A 602 -3.27 -20.68 -29.07
N LEU A 603 -3.43 -21.97 -29.33
CA LEU A 603 -2.40 -22.77 -29.98
C LEU A 603 -2.17 -22.25 -31.42
N ARG A 604 -0.94 -22.37 -31.94
CA ARG A 604 -0.63 -21.86 -33.30
C ARG A 604 -1.31 -22.63 -34.43
N ASP A 605 -1.48 -23.93 -34.22
CA ASP A 605 -2.04 -24.86 -35.22
C ASP A 605 -3.53 -25.20 -34.94
N GLY A 606 -4.25 -24.34 -34.20
CA GLY A 606 -5.66 -24.54 -33.88
C GLY A 606 -6.33 -23.32 -33.24
N ASP A 607 -7.64 -23.38 -33.03
CA ASP A 607 -8.41 -22.35 -32.31
C ASP A 607 -8.62 -22.68 -30.82
N ASP A 608 -7.97 -23.75 -30.34
CA ASP A 608 -8.10 -24.20 -28.97
C ASP A 608 -7.42 -23.22 -28.01
N TRP A 609 -8.23 -22.74 -27.06
CA TRP A 609 -7.78 -21.88 -25.99
C TRP A 609 -7.11 -22.67 -24.87
N GLN A 610 -6.06 -22.08 -24.32
CA GLN A 610 -5.38 -22.52 -23.11
C GLN A 610 -5.19 -21.32 -22.21
N TRP A 611 -5.10 -21.55 -20.92
CA TRP A 611 -4.75 -20.52 -19.96
C TRP A 611 -3.97 -21.07 -18.78
N SER A 612 -3.28 -20.16 -18.11
CA SER A 612 -2.53 -20.41 -16.88
C SER A 612 -2.44 -19.12 -16.09
N MET A 613 -2.11 -19.27 -14.81
CA MET A 613 -1.78 -18.15 -13.94
C MET A 613 -0.30 -18.18 -13.60
N CYS A 614 0.31 -17.00 -13.60
CA CYS A 614 1.65 -16.74 -13.11
C CYS A 614 1.51 -16.12 -11.73
N ILE A 615 1.86 -16.90 -10.70
CA ILE A 615 1.79 -16.44 -9.32
C ILE A 615 3.02 -15.57 -9.03
N SER A 616 2.76 -14.38 -8.49
CA SER A 616 3.70 -13.37 -8.04
C SER A 616 3.92 -13.55 -6.52
N GLU A 617 4.98 -14.24 -6.11
CA GLU A 617 5.28 -14.40 -4.68
C GLU A 617 6.25 -13.31 -4.19
N PRO A 618 5.96 -12.61 -3.07
CA PRO A 618 6.90 -11.65 -2.51
C PRO A 618 8.22 -12.31 -2.09
N ARG A 619 9.34 -11.70 -2.46
CA ARG A 619 10.69 -12.08 -2.03
C ARG A 619 10.96 -11.42 -0.68
N GLU A 620 11.73 -12.09 0.17
CA GLU A 620 11.99 -11.74 1.58
C GLU A 620 12.64 -10.35 1.85
N GLN A 621 12.81 -9.46 0.85
CA GLN A 621 13.69 -8.28 0.91
C GLN A 621 13.02 -6.90 0.79
N GLY A 622 11.70 -6.77 0.95
CA GLY A 622 11.09 -5.45 1.05
C GLY A 622 9.64 -5.46 1.52
N ASP A 623 9.36 -4.81 2.66
CA ASP A 623 8.02 -4.65 3.22
C ASP A 623 7.23 -3.59 2.43
N VAL A 624 6.86 -3.85 1.17
CA VAL A 624 5.78 -3.06 0.54
C VAL A 624 4.46 -3.52 1.12
N THR A 625 3.55 -2.57 1.34
CA THR A 625 2.28 -2.84 2.01
C THR A 625 1.10 -2.45 1.14
N PHE A 626 -0.06 -3.04 1.40
CA PHE A 626 -1.27 -2.79 0.60
C PHE A 626 -2.51 -2.62 1.47
N LEU A 627 -3.54 -2.03 0.86
CA LEU A 627 -4.93 -2.10 1.32
C LEU A 627 -5.78 -2.65 0.17
N LYS A 628 -6.39 -3.82 0.39
CA LYS A 628 -7.37 -4.40 -0.53
C LYS A 628 -8.76 -4.16 0.02
N VAL A 629 -9.66 -3.57 -0.75
CA VAL A 629 -11.07 -3.33 -0.34
C VAL A 629 -12.01 -4.05 -1.29
N GLN A 630 -12.91 -4.86 -0.73
CA GLN A 630 -13.95 -5.56 -1.46
C GLN A 630 -15.31 -5.22 -0.89
N THR A 631 -16.15 -4.62 -1.74
CA THR A 631 -17.50 -4.24 -1.34
C THR A 631 -18.51 -5.15 -2.05
N PHE A 632 -19.39 -5.78 -1.27
CA PHE A 632 -20.40 -6.71 -1.76
C PHE A 632 -21.77 -6.04 -1.86
N THR A 633 -22.68 -6.62 -2.63
CA THR A 633 -24.09 -6.18 -2.65
C THR A 633 -24.75 -6.40 -1.28
N PRO A 634 -25.79 -5.62 -0.93
CA PRO A 634 -26.60 -5.87 0.27
C PRO A 634 -27.19 -7.29 0.28
N LEU A 635 -27.46 -7.84 1.47
CA LEU A 635 -28.06 -9.17 1.57
C LEU A 635 -29.55 -9.19 1.17
N PRO A 636 -30.05 -10.37 0.73
CA PRO A 636 -31.48 -10.63 0.55
C PRO A 636 -32.29 -10.41 1.84
N LYS A 637 -33.59 -10.15 1.69
CA LYS A 637 -34.44 -9.53 2.73
C LYS A 637 -34.65 -10.46 3.92
N ASP A 638 -34.68 -11.75 3.64
CA ASP A 638 -34.80 -12.88 4.55
C ASP A 638 -33.49 -13.23 5.25
N GLN A 639 -32.33 -12.87 4.66
CA GLN A 639 -30.99 -13.13 5.19
C GLN A 639 -30.37 -11.94 5.93
N ASP A 640 -30.83 -10.72 5.65
CA ASP A 640 -30.36 -9.47 6.27
C ASP A 640 -30.81 -9.33 7.74
N ILE A 641 -31.70 -10.22 8.22
CA ILE A 641 -32.28 -10.12 9.55
C ILE A 641 -31.35 -10.75 10.62
N LYS A 642 -30.75 -9.85 11.43
CA LYS A 642 -30.30 -9.98 12.83
C LYS A 642 -28.79 -9.99 13.08
N ASN A 643 -28.11 -8.86 12.91
CA ASN A 643 -26.91 -8.55 13.70
C ASN A 643 -27.23 -7.42 14.70
N GLY A 644 -27.51 -7.79 15.96
CA GLY A 644 -27.21 -6.87 17.09
C GLY A 644 -28.27 -6.57 18.15
N ARG A 645 -29.48 -7.17 18.19
CA ARG A 645 -30.44 -6.89 19.30
C ARG A 645 -31.17 -8.07 19.96
N ASP A 646 -31.09 -9.28 19.42
CA ASP A 646 -31.79 -10.45 19.98
C ASP A 646 -30.84 -11.59 20.40
N GLU A 647 -29.60 -11.29 20.82
CA GLU A 647 -28.69 -12.33 21.33
C GLU A 647 -29.17 -12.99 22.63
N GLU A 648 -30.20 -12.46 23.30
CA GLU A 648 -30.63 -12.96 24.61
C GLU A 648 -31.91 -13.81 24.63
N LEU A 649 -32.60 -14.02 23.49
CA LEU A 649 -33.94 -14.65 23.50
C LEU A 649 -34.17 -15.87 22.59
N ASP A 650 -33.19 -16.33 21.80
CA ASP A 650 -33.37 -17.51 20.92
C ASP A 650 -32.26 -18.55 21.08
N ASN A 651 -32.02 -18.99 22.32
CA ASN A 651 -31.00 -19.99 22.64
C ASN A 651 -31.52 -21.45 22.60
N GLN A 652 -32.69 -21.73 22.00
CA GLN A 652 -33.25 -23.09 21.98
C GLN A 652 -33.74 -23.60 20.61
N SER A 653 -33.66 -22.82 19.53
CA SER A 653 -34.03 -23.34 18.20
C SER A 653 -33.19 -22.76 17.06
N LYS A 654 -31.93 -23.20 16.91
CA LYS A 654 -31.16 -23.10 15.64
C LYS A 654 -29.87 -23.92 15.70
N SER A 655 -29.99 -25.25 15.68
CA SER A 655 -28.89 -26.08 15.18
C SER A 655 -28.96 -26.08 13.64
N ASN A 656 -27.91 -25.60 12.98
CA ASN A 656 -27.61 -25.73 11.54
C ASN A 656 -28.11 -24.67 10.53
N GLN A 657 -28.38 -23.43 10.92
CA GLN A 657 -28.32 -22.32 9.94
C GLN A 657 -26.88 -21.79 9.92
N SER A 658 -26.11 -22.10 8.86
CA SER A 658 -24.89 -21.35 8.56
C SER A 658 -25.31 -19.90 8.28
N LYS A 659 -25.25 -19.03 9.29
CA LYS A 659 -25.65 -17.63 9.15
C LYS A 659 -24.70 -16.98 8.14
N ARG A 660 -25.20 -16.65 6.95
CA ARG A 660 -24.43 -15.98 5.91
C ARG A 660 -24.08 -14.58 6.40
N GLU A 661 -22.79 -14.25 6.44
CA GLU A 661 -22.35 -12.92 6.91
C GLU A 661 -22.29 -11.88 5.78
N PHE A 662 -21.90 -12.27 4.57
CA PHE A 662 -21.85 -11.38 3.40
C PHE A 662 -22.46 -12.02 2.13
N SER A 663 -22.97 -11.19 1.23
CA SER A 663 -23.21 -11.53 -0.19
C SER A 663 -21.92 -12.07 -0.83
N SER A 664 -22.06 -12.84 -1.90
CA SER A 664 -20.95 -13.41 -2.67
C SER A 664 -20.66 -12.60 -3.93
N VAL A 665 -21.50 -11.59 -4.22
CA VAL A 665 -21.39 -10.76 -5.40
C VAL A 665 -20.79 -9.42 -5.03
N VAL A 666 -19.69 -9.10 -5.70
CA VAL A 666 -19.03 -7.80 -5.61
C VAL A 666 -19.89 -6.73 -6.29
N TRP A 667 -20.01 -5.57 -5.67
CA TRP A 667 -20.83 -4.49 -6.20
C TRP A 667 -19.98 -3.59 -7.12
N GLY A 668 -20.19 -3.69 -8.43
CA GLY A 668 -19.48 -2.85 -9.40
C GLY A 668 -19.85 -1.36 -9.26
N GLY A 669 -18.88 -0.47 -9.45
CA GLY A 669 -19.05 0.99 -9.32
C GLY A 669 -18.92 1.53 -7.89
N VAL A 670 -18.57 0.69 -6.92
CA VAL A 670 -18.17 1.18 -5.60
C VAL A 670 -16.79 1.83 -5.74
N CYS A 671 -16.68 3.10 -5.36
CA CYS A 671 -15.43 3.84 -5.36
C CYS A 671 -14.89 3.98 -3.94
N VAL A 672 -13.59 3.73 -3.78
CA VAL A 672 -12.90 3.79 -2.49
C VAL A 672 -11.81 4.83 -2.59
N THR A 673 -11.70 5.69 -1.59
CA THR A 673 -10.54 6.56 -1.40
C THR A 673 -9.83 6.21 -0.11
N TYR A 674 -8.50 6.33 -0.09
CA TYR A 674 -7.72 6.26 1.15
C TYR A 674 -6.96 7.55 1.38
N GLU A 675 -6.66 7.84 2.64
CA GLU A 675 -5.78 8.94 3.03
C GLU A 675 -4.82 8.47 4.12
N MET A 676 -3.55 8.86 4.01
CA MET A 676 -2.53 8.60 5.04
C MET A 676 -1.45 9.69 5.09
N GLU A 677 -0.89 9.93 6.28
CA GLU A 677 0.32 10.75 6.47
C GLU A 677 1.60 9.92 6.25
N THR A 678 2.58 10.49 5.55
CA THR A 678 3.87 9.84 5.25
C THR A 678 5.02 10.35 6.12
N THR A 679 6.22 9.77 5.98
CA THR A 679 7.41 10.05 6.82
C THR A 679 7.99 11.48 6.68
N GLY A 680 7.31 12.40 6.01
CA GLY A 680 7.60 13.84 6.00
C GLY A 680 6.48 14.61 6.70
N ILE A 681 6.82 15.54 7.58
CA ILE A 681 5.85 16.36 8.33
C ILE A 681 4.89 17.03 7.34
N GLY A 682 3.60 16.65 7.37
CA GLY A 682 2.54 17.22 6.54
C GLY A 682 2.41 16.68 5.11
N ALA A 683 3.19 15.67 4.71
CA ALA A 683 3.06 15.05 3.40
C ALA A 683 1.99 13.94 3.43
N LYS A 684 0.84 14.18 2.80
CA LYS A 684 -0.28 13.24 2.68
C LYS A 684 -0.21 12.46 1.38
N ARG A 685 -0.65 11.20 1.42
CA ARG A 685 -0.95 10.37 0.24
C ARG A 685 -2.42 10.01 0.25
N SER A 686 -3.02 10.07 -0.92
CA SER A 686 -4.40 9.68 -1.15
C SER A 686 -4.55 9.22 -2.58
N ALA A 687 -5.39 8.20 -2.78
CA ALA A 687 -5.76 7.75 -4.11
C ALA A 687 -7.22 7.34 -4.13
N ILE A 688 -7.78 7.23 -5.33
CA ILE A 688 -9.11 6.68 -5.59
C ILE A 688 -9.04 5.47 -6.52
N GLU A 689 -9.84 4.45 -6.23
CA GLU A 689 -10.07 3.33 -7.14
C GLU A 689 -11.52 2.87 -7.08
N CYS A 690 -12.09 2.53 -8.23
CA CYS A 690 -13.45 2.03 -8.33
C CYS A 690 -13.46 0.55 -8.71
N GLN A 691 -14.21 -0.23 -7.94
CA GLN A 691 -14.35 -1.67 -8.12
C GLN A 691 -15.14 -1.96 -9.41
N MET A 692 -14.62 -2.85 -10.25
CA MET A 692 -15.25 -3.28 -11.49
C MET A 692 -15.79 -4.71 -11.35
N PRO A 693 -16.85 -5.10 -12.10
CA PRO A 693 -17.29 -6.49 -12.13
C PRO A 693 -16.28 -7.38 -12.90
N GLY A 694 -16.06 -8.60 -12.42
CA GLY A 694 -15.06 -9.57 -12.91
C GLY A 694 -15.40 -10.26 -14.24
N ASN A 695 -15.76 -9.48 -15.27
CA ASN A 695 -16.31 -9.98 -16.54
C ASN A 695 -15.22 -10.18 -17.61
N SER A 696 -15.30 -11.27 -18.39
CA SER A 696 -14.23 -11.59 -19.37
C SER A 696 -14.10 -10.62 -20.51
N HIS A 697 -15.22 -10.35 -21.18
CA HIS A 697 -15.16 -9.84 -22.54
C HIS A 697 -15.52 -8.35 -22.59
N LYS A 698 -14.80 -7.61 -23.43
CA LYS A 698 -14.73 -6.14 -23.51
C LYS A 698 -14.12 -5.45 -22.29
N ALA A 699 -14.47 -5.85 -21.07
CA ALA A 699 -13.89 -5.29 -19.85
C ALA A 699 -12.50 -5.86 -19.51
N GLY A 700 -12.12 -6.99 -20.11
CA GLY A 700 -10.77 -7.53 -20.02
C GLY A 700 -10.45 -8.25 -18.72
N LEU A 701 -11.42 -8.86 -18.03
CA LEU A 701 -11.20 -9.57 -16.76
C LEU A 701 -10.59 -8.63 -15.69
N SER A 702 -11.26 -7.51 -15.40
CA SER A 702 -10.83 -6.60 -14.34
C SER A 702 -10.88 -7.27 -12.95
N PRO A 703 -9.96 -6.94 -12.03
CA PRO A 703 -10.03 -7.42 -10.66
C PRO A 703 -11.34 -6.98 -9.96
N PRO A 704 -12.04 -7.89 -9.25
CA PRO A 704 -13.29 -7.59 -8.56
C PRO A 704 -13.06 -6.92 -7.19
N PHE A 705 -12.09 -6.00 -7.10
CA PHE A 705 -11.69 -5.33 -5.87
C PHE A 705 -10.92 -4.04 -6.16
N ALA A 706 -10.87 -3.14 -5.18
CA ALA A 706 -9.93 -2.01 -5.17
C ALA A 706 -8.66 -2.43 -4.42
N LEU A 707 -7.48 -2.15 -4.98
CA LEU A 707 -6.18 -2.46 -4.41
C LEU A 707 -5.27 -1.23 -4.44
N PHE A 708 -4.92 -0.75 -3.25
CA PHE A 708 -3.97 0.33 -3.08
C PHE A 708 -2.62 -0.21 -2.61
N GLY A 709 -1.55 0.03 -3.38
CA GLY A 709 -0.20 -0.02 -2.84
C GLY A 709 0.03 1.15 -1.90
N LEU A 710 0.70 0.90 -0.79
CA LEU A 710 0.99 1.91 0.23
C LEU A 710 2.50 2.13 0.38
N GLY A 711 3.32 1.39 -0.37
CA GLY A 711 4.77 1.40 -0.27
C GLY A 711 5.28 0.90 1.09
N ARG A 712 6.51 1.31 1.44
CA ARG A 712 7.29 0.75 2.55
C ARG A 712 7.11 1.41 3.92
N SER A 713 6.21 2.39 4.08
CA SER A 713 6.17 3.19 5.31
C SER A 713 4.80 3.72 5.76
N PRO A 714 3.72 2.92 5.80
CA PRO A 714 2.57 3.29 6.60
C PRO A 714 2.63 2.63 7.99
N ASN A 715 2.54 3.44 9.03
CA ASN A 715 2.25 2.94 10.38
C ASN A 715 0.76 2.57 10.52
N PHE A 716 -0.12 3.31 9.85
CA PHE A 716 -1.56 3.12 9.74
C PHE A 716 -2.10 3.98 8.60
N ILE A 717 -3.28 3.63 8.11
CA ILE A 717 -4.07 4.42 7.16
C ILE A 717 -5.04 5.27 7.99
N ASP A 718 -5.06 6.59 7.78
CA ASP A 718 -5.87 7.50 8.59
C ASP A 718 -7.36 7.20 8.42
N ARG A 719 -7.78 7.09 7.15
CA ARG A 719 -9.14 6.73 6.77
C ARG A 719 -9.23 6.11 5.38
N ALA A 720 -10.19 5.23 5.20
CA ALA A 720 -10.72 4.82 3.92
C ALA A 720 -12.20 5.22 3.83
N LEU A 721 -12.59 5.85 2.73
CA LEU A 721 -13.94 6.29 2.44
C LEU A 721 -14.50 5.42 1.32
N ILE A 722 -15.63 4.78 1.58
CA ILE A 722 -16.29 3.88 0.64
C ILE A 722 -17.59 4.54 0.18
N GLY A 723 -17.71 4.80 -1.13
CA GLY A 723 -18.92 5.32 -1.77
C GLY A 723 -19.58 4.25 -2.63
N VAL A 724 -20.86 3.95 -2.35
CA VAL A 724 -21.62 2.95 -3.11
C VAL A 724 -22.44 3.61 -4.22
N PRO A 725 -22.69 2.91 -5.35
CA PRO A 725 -23.51 3.41 -6.45
C PRO A 725 -25.00 3.29 -6.12
N PHE A 726 -25.41 3.71 -4.92
CA PHE A 726 -26.81 3.89 -4.53
C PHE A 726 -27.10 5.38 -4.40
N ALA A 727 -28.30 5.77 -4.80
CA ALA A 727 -28.69 7.16 -4.79
C ALA A 727 -29.66 7.41 -3.63
N SER A 728 -29.26 8.27 -2.68
CA SER A 728 -30.03 8.61 -1.50
C SER A 728 -29.76 10.03 -1.06
N LYS A 729 -30.74 10.67 -0.41
CA LYS A 729 -30.53 11.94 0.30
C LYS A 729 -29.87 11.75 1.67
N ILE A 730 -29.71 10.50 2.11
CA ILE A 730 -29.17 10.16 3.42
C ILE A 730 -27.73 9.70 3.22
N GLU A 731 -26.76 10.58 3.48
CA GLU A 731 -25.32 10.33 3.27
C GLU A 731 -24.79 9.06 3.94
N ARG A 732 -25.26 8.71 5.14
CA ARG A 732 -24.82 7.49 5.85
C ARG A 732 -25.22 6.17 5.17
N LEU A 733 -26.14 6.20 4.20
CA LEU A 733 -26.51 5.02 3.41
C LEU A 733 -25.58 4.83 2.22
N ILE A 734 -24.95 5.91 1.77
CA ILE A 734 -24.21 5.97 0.51
C ILE A 734 -22.70 6.08 0.73
N PHE A 735 -22.28 6.58 1.91
CA PHE A 735 -20.89 6.64 2.33
C PHE A 735 -20.66 5.97 3.68
N HIS A 736 -19.52 5.28 3.77
CA HIS A 736 -18.95 4.82 5.04
C HIS A 736 -17.49 5.24 5.17
N GLU A 737 -17.13 5.80 6.32
CA GLU A 737 -15.76 6.17 6.65
C GLU A 737 -15.19 5.17 7.66
N GLN A 738 -14.15 4.45 7.27
CA GLN A 738 -13.41 3.53 8.14
C GLN A 738 -12.08 4.16 8.53
N LYS A 739 -11.85 4.39 9.83
CA LYS A 739 -10.63 5.03 10.35
C LYS A 739 -9.63 4.02 10.88
N GLN A 740 -8.36 4.44 10.93
CA GLN A 740 -7.27 3.72 11.60
C GLN A 740 -7.14 2.27 11.13
N ILE A 741 -6.90 2.08 9.84
CA ILE A 741 -6.73 0.74 9.25
C ILE A 741 -5.25 0.37 9.30
N VAL A 742 -4.96 -0.86 9.70
CA VAL A 742 -3.59 -1.41 9.66
C VAL A 742 -3.28 -1.83 8.22
N PRO A 743 -2.09 -1.51 7.67
CA PRO A 743 -1.65 -1.96 6.36
C PRO A 743 -1.55 -3.49 6.26
N ASN A 744 -1.37 -4.02 5.04
CA ASN A 744 -1.41 -5.47 4.73
C ASN A 744 -2.73 -6.10 5.13
N ALA A 745 -3.81 -5.43 4.73
CA ALA A 745 -5.14 -5.83 5.13
C ALA A 745 -6.10 -5.89 3.94
N ARG A 746 -6.99 -6.87 4.03
CA ARG A 746 -8.17 -7.04 3.20
C ARG A 746 -9.40 -6.59 4.00
N LEU A 747 -10.02 -5.51 3.56
CA LEU A 747 -11.24 -4.95 4.13
C LEU A 747 -12.44 -5.41 3.31
N MET A 748 -13.30 -6.25 3.89
CA MET A 748 -14.58 -6.62 3.31
C MET A 748 -15.68 -5.70 3.83
N VAL A 749 -16.52 -5.22 2.94
CA VAL A 749 -17.56 -4.24 3.23
C VAL A 749 -18.90 -4.72 2.67
N GLN A 750 -19.93 -4.67 3.50
CA GLN A 750 -21.31 -4.84 3.06
C GLN A 750 -22.11 -3.60 3.45
N PRO A 751 -22.64 -2.88 2.45
CA PRO A 751 -23.54 -1.76 2.66
C PRO A 751 -24.87 -2.22 3.27
N PRO A 752 -25.60 -1.33 3.94
CA PRO A 752 -26.93 -1.64 4.43
C PRO A 752 -27.90 -1.88 3.27
N ARG A 753 -28.95 -2.65 3.53
CA ARG A 753 -30.08 -2.71 2.62
C ARG A 753 -30.87 -1.40 2.64
N PHE A 754 -31.35 -0.96 1.48
CA PHE A 754 -31.91 0.38 1.29
C PHE A 754 -33.43 0.46 1.33
N ASP A 755 -34.13 -0.67 1.29
CA ASP A 755 -35.59 -0.76 1.08
C ASP A 755 -36.39 -1.10 2.36
N ASP A 756 -35.71 -1.40 3.48
CA ASP A 756 -36.35 -1.97 4.68
C ASP A 756 -36.66 -0.95 5.79
N GLY A 757 -36.25 0.31 5.60
CA GLY A 757 -36.40 1.36 6.61
C GLY A 757 -35.66 1.07 7.92
N SER A 758 -34.73 0.10 7.93
CA SER A 758 -33.87 -0.17 9.06
C SER A 758 -32.90 0.98 9.30
N ASN A 759 -32.23 0.97 10.46
CA ASN A 759 -31.28 2.02 10.83
C ASN A 759 -29.99 2.04 9.97
N GLY A 760 -29.93 1.29 8.86
CA GLY A 760 -28.88 1.37 7.85
C GLY A 760 -27.49 1.09 8.41
N VAL A 761 -27.21 -0.15 8.80
CA VAL A 761 -25.94 -0.54 9.41
C VAL A 761 -25.00 -1.17 8.38
N TRP A 762 -23.80 -0.60 8.24
CA TRP A 762 -22.72 -1.18 7.45
C TRP A 762 -22.04 -2.33 8.22
N THR A 763 -21.73 -3.42 7.52
CA THR A 763 -20.99 -4.55 8.09
C THR A 763 -19.59 -4.59 7.49
N LEU A 764 -18.56 -4.60 8.34
CA LEU A 764 -17.16 -4.62 7.90
C LEU A 764 -16.38 -5.75 8.59
N ARG A 765 -15.48 -6.38 7.85
CA ARG A 765 -14.50 -7.35 8.38
C ARG A 765 -13.11 -7.00 7.85
N LEU A 766 -12.14 -6.92 8.75
CA LEU A 766 -10.75 -6.69 8.42
C LEU A 766 -9.96 -8.00 8.59
N TYR A 767 -9.35 -8.47 7.51
CA TYR A 767 -8.44 -9.61 7.51
C TYR A 767 -7.02 -9.09 7.36
N LEU A 768 -6.10 -9.57 8.20
CA LEU A 768 -4.71 -9.18 8.16
C LEU A 768 -3.90 -10.27 7.47
N THR A 769 -3.09 -9.89 6.49
CA THR A 769 -2.11 -10.78 5.86
C THR A 769 -0.83 -10.71 6.68
N PRO A 770 -0.46 -11.77 7.43
CA PRO A 770 0.69 -11.72 8.32
C PRO A 770 1.99 -11.60 7.51
N SER A 771 2.83 -10.62 7.84
CA SER A 771 4.18 -10.54 7.28
C SER A 771 5.02 -11.75 7.73
N THR A 772 5.82 -12.31 6.83
CA THR A 772 6.75 -13.42 7.12
C THR A 772 7.78 -13.06 8.21
N LEU A 773 8.05 -11.76 8.39
CA LEU A 773 8.94 -11.23 9.42
C LEU A 773 8.36 -11.30 10.84
N ILE A 774 7.05 -11.55 11.01
CA ILE A 774 6.44 -11.68 12.35
C ILE A 774 7.11 -12.80 13.13
N TYR A 775 7.40 -13.94 12.50
CA TYR A 775 8.06 -15.06 13.18
C TYR A 775 9.48 -14.72 13.59
N SER A 776 10.26 -14.11 12.69
CA SER A 776 11.62 -13.64 12.98
C SER A 776 11.63 -12.62 14.13
N SER A 777 10.71 -11.66 14.10
CA SER A 777 10.56 -10.64 15.15
C SER A 777 10.14 -11.23 16.49
N LEU A 778 9.23 -12.21 16.49
CA LEU A 778 8.79 -12.91 17.69
C LEU A 778 9.92 -13.75 18.30
N ILE A 779 10.72 -14.42 17.47
CA ILE A 779 11.92 -15.15 17.89
C ILE A 779 12.93 -14.17 18.51
N VAL A 780 13.18 -13.03 17.87
CA VAL A 780 14.08 -12.00 18.40
C VAL A 780 13.54 -11.50 19.74
N MET A 781 12.29 -11.06 19.85
CA MET A 781 11.70 -10.60 21.12
C MET A 781 11.76 -11.65 22.22
N ALA A 782 11.39 -12.91 21.91
CA ALA A 782 11.46 -14.01 22.87
C ALA A 782 12.90 -14.26 23.34
N SER A 783 13.88 -14.19 22.43
CA SER A 783 15.29 -14.33 22.77
C SER A 783 15.77 -13.21 23.69
N THR A 784 15.41 -11.96 23.41
CA THR A 784 15.78 -10.79 24.23
C THR A 784 15.16 -10.88 25.62
N CYS A 785 13.87 -11.23 25.71
CA CYS A 785 13.17 -11.46 26.97
C CYS A 785 13.82 -12.58 27.80
N THR A 786 14.22 -13.67 27.15
CA THR A 786 14.90 -14.80 27.82
C THR A 786 16.27 -14.37 28.36
N ILE A 787 17.06 -13.62 27.59
CA ILE A 787 18.36 -13.10 28.04
C ILE A 787 18.17 -12.17 29.24
N LEU A 788 17.19 -11.27 29.20
CA LEU A 788 16.88 -10.38 30.32
C LEU A 788 16.47 -11.16 31.57
N LEU A 789 15.64 -12.19 31.44
CA LEU A 789 15.25 -13.07 32.55
C LEU A 789 16.46 -13.78 33.17
N VAL A 790 17.38 -14.29 32.35
CA VAL A 790 18.61 -14.93 32.83
C VAL A 790 19.49 -13.94 33.59
N VAL A 791 19.67 -12.71 33.07
CA VAL A 791 20.44 -11.66 33.75
C VAL A 791 19.81 -11.31 35.10
N VAL A 792 18.49 -11.12 35.14
CA VAL A 792 17.74 -10.85 36.38
C VAL A 792 17.90 -12.00 37.38
N LEU A 793 17.78 -13.25 36.93
CA LEU A 793 17.99 -14.43 37.79
C LEU A 793 19.40 -14.48 38.37
N ILE A 794 20.44 -14.24 37.55
CA ILE A 794 21.83 -14.22 38.01
C ILE A 794 22.04 -13.14 39.06
N LEU A 795 21.54 -11.92 38.82
CA LEU A 795 21.62 -10.82 39.77
C LEU A 795 20.90 -11.16 41.08
N HIS A 796 19.70 -11.74 41.00
CA HIS A 796 18.92 -12.15 42.16
C HIS A 796 19.60 -13.25 42.98
N PHE A 797 20.22 -14.24 42.34
CA PHE A 797 20.99 -15.27 43.04
C PHE A 797 22.24 -14.69 43.73
N ARG A 798 22.90 -13.71 43.11
CA ARG A 798 24.05 -13.03 43.71
C ARG A 798 23.65 -12.20 44.91
N GLU A 799 22.57 -11.42 44.79
CA GLU A 799 21.98 -10.66 45.90
C GLU A 799 21.63 -11.59 47.06
N LYS A 800 20.91 -12.68 46.80
CA LYS A 800 20.55 -13.69 47.81
C LYS A 800 21.76 -14.38 48.46
N LYS A 801 22.92 -14.42 47.78
CA LYS A 801 24.17 -14.94 48.34
C LYS A 801 24.85 -13.90 49.24
N VAL A 802 24.88 -12.64 48.82
CA VAL A 802 25.41 -11.53 49.62
C VAL A 802 24.59 -11.35 50.89
N ASP A 803 23.25 -11.34 50.78
CA ASP A 803 22.34 -11.28 51.93
C ASP A 803 22.56 -12.43 52.93
N ARG A 804 22.83 -13.65 52.44
CA ARG A 804 23.14 -14.79 53.30
C ARG A 804 24.44 -14.57 54.07
N VAL A 805 25.46 -14.00 53.44
CA VAL A 805 26.74 -13.67 54.08
C VAL A 805 26.56 -12.54 55.10
N GLU A 806 25.79 -11.50 54.78
CA GLU A 806 25.49 -10.41 55.73
C GLU A 806 24.70 -10.89 56.94
N ARG A 807 23.69 -11.74 56.75
CA ARG A 807 22.93 -12.33 57.88
C ARG A 807 23.81 -13.20 58.78
N ALA A 808 24.73 -13.98 58.21
CA ALA A 808 25.69 -14.77 58.98
C ALA A 808 26.67 -13.87 59.76
N ALA A 809 27.15 -12.79 59.15
CA ALA A 809 28.01 -11.80 59.82
C ALA A 809 27.28 -11.08 60.97
N GLN A 810 25.99 -10.77 60.80
CA GLN A 810 25.16 -10.19 61.86
C GLN A 810 24.90 -11.18 63.00
N SER A 811 24.64 -12.47 62.71
CA SER A 811 24.47 -13.48 63.78
C SER A 811 25.73 -13.70 64.62
N HIS A 812 26.93 -13.51 64.04
CA HIS A 812 28.18 -13.58 64.80
C HIS A 812 28.47 -12.34 65.66
N ARG A 813 27.88 -11.17 65.35
CA ARG A 813 27.98 -9.96 66.19
C ARG A 813 27.24 -10.11 67.52
N PHE A 814 26.15 -10.88 67.58
CA PHE A 814 25.37 -11.06 68.80
C PHE A 814 26.05 -11.93 69.89
N HIS A 815 27.14 -12.64 69.57
CA HIS A 815 27.86 -13.45 70.56
C HIS A 815 28.97 -12.71 71.31
N PHE A 816 29.28 -11.45 70.96
CA PHE A 816 30.31 -10.65 71.62
C PHE A 816 29.77 -9.59 72.59
N ASP A 817 28.45 -9.31 72.59
CA ASP A 817 27.82 -8.38 73.56
C ASP A 817 27.35 -9.09 74.85
N ALA A 818 27.61 -10.38 75.01
CA ALA A 818 27.20 -11.19 76.18
C ALA A 818 28.38 -11.78 76.99
N MET A 819 29.61 -11.33 76.76
CA MET A 819 30.76 -11.44 77.67
C MET A 819 31.25 -10.04 78.02
#